data_AF-A0A0K1EAI3-F1
#
_entry.id   AF-A0A0K1EAI3-F1
#
_cell.length_a   1.000
_cell.length_b   1.000
_cell.length_c   1.000
_cell.angle_alpha   90.00
_cell.angle_beta   90.00
_cell.angle_gamma   90.00
#
_symmetry.space_group_name_H-M   'P 1'
#
loop_
_entity.id
_entity.type
_entity.pdbx_description
1 polymer ?
#
loop_
_entity_poly.entity_id
_entity_poly.type
_entity_poly.pdbx_seq_one_letter_code
_entity_poly.pdbx_strand_id
1 'polypeptide(L)'
;MDTPQPSSSAAAPSPSRIVRPRLRVDEMAILLRRTAPSGVRMELRPARQVTAAQEIVLPAFDGWVAGGELLVRCAGVCEEPFSAALELDGVRLSESVAASLSEGTQSAAEPGRRSFSLELAVPLSLLDRGPGGARTLSLLVRHPARSVPIAHLRLPALAAPGPMVSSLDLLDVTDALLVDAPERRLFDLQNPEEGLWVGTGRVRLRLLAAWSEASPSHYSLDGRPTQVTHRFLRQGDATDVVVEDPGRRGVLAGRYTTTELSLDTSNPDLGPIPEEGRDVPLDVVAQHALTFTEPAARPGGQPQQHAVVCAWSAELPVRLRDPRPLLRTFQRLSAVGIDFGTTATVAALYQKGYRSLLRLGTSSAGTAKPAENPAYLLIEDHERLWSEMARVQTPPEGGAPLRFPDLVRVVRGSHAAYEALAHFPSAVVGELKGLPERVIGLDQSPQLRDRERQRDFLLDEVRVRALVRAYAYLLGRAINRPGQDVYLQYRLTHPAKFDERARAILEEEIRQGLLLSIPEGIPAEEVSVSMSASEPEAFAAEVCPELAAHPALEPLIERFGELRFAVFDFGGGTLDIACGRFRPATSEEQEQHGTSTVIETLQTGGDDHLGGDYLTHELTWLSHQSDVALREMEQKEVPMMRPQTVPPNNLANKPHLYKRSLAARQNRYRFERELNLEQVKFGPDMAPSKAPGLVAARLDGSEVAVESFGGALEPLTAELRDHLRARIREGVKLMKNMLAIAPFGAVDGGSSGRGDFLDQGVVILLAGNSSRSRYVERALADELGIADLKVWRPESNEPFSQVVLYETQPRTERGVSIVGVTPKTAVSLGALKIANHEVLLVRRSQGFSYFLGDLRGFPPKFKAIVPMGTKVSDPSVLGEHYIDFGRWDAKTPLRAAKEYEPNRMTSSDPRLLMVPTGLPPGAVGRLYVCVASPDEVVLHLEREGQEPARSLVSLAKLTR
;
A
#
# COMPACT_ATOMS: atom_id res chain seq x y z
N MET A 1 80.75 -81.62 -28.80
CA MET A 1 81.82 -80.67 -29.17
C MET A 1 81.28 -79.89 -30.35
N ASP A 2 81.14 -78.57 -30.39
CA ASP A 2 81.29 -77.46 -29.45
C ASP A 2 80.50 -76.29 -30.06
N THR A 3 79.88 -75.48 -29.21
CA THR A 3 79.31 -74.15 -29.49
C THR A 3 80.42 -73.07 -29.56
N PRO A 4 80.16 -71.78 -29.90
CA PRO A 4 79.14 -71.14 -30.77
C PRO A 4 79.69 -69.92 -31.58
N GLN A 5 78.92 -69.32 -32.52
CA GLN A 5 78.80 -67.85 -32.77
C GLN A 5 77.78 -67.51 -33.91
N PRO A 6 77.33 -66.24 -34.08
CA PRO A 6 75.92 -65.84 -33.89
C PRO A 6 75.08 -65.67 -35.17
N SER A 7 73.76 -65.75 -35.01
CA SER A 7 72.74 -65.50 -36.02
C SER A 7 72.36 -64.01 -36.07
N SER A 8 72.50 -63.39 -37.24
CA SER A 8 71.78 -62.17 -37.61
C SER A 8 71.00 -62.41 -38.91
N SER A 9 69.68 -62.58 -38.82
CA SER A 9 68.79 -62.37 -39.96
C SER A 9 67.71 -61.39 -39.53
N ALA A 10 67.76 -60.20 -40.13
CA ALA A 10 66.78 -59.15 -39.96
C ALA A 10 65.39 -59.64 -40.41
N ALA A 11 64.43 -59.66 -39.48
CA ALA A 11 63.03 -59.82 -39.78
C ALA A 11 62.46 -58.47 -40.27
N ALA A 12 61.74 -58.49 -41.38
CA ALA A 12 61.01 -57.34 -41.90
C ALA A 12 59.98 -56.82 -40.88
N PRO A 13 59.76 -55.49 -40.75
CA PRO A 13 58.74 -54.96 -39.88
C PRO A 13 57.35 -55.32 -40.43
N SER A 14 56.57 -56.04 -39.62
CA SER A 14 55.14 -56.22 -39.81
C SER A 14 54.44 -54.85 -39.93
N PRO A 15 53.46 -54.65 -40.82
CA PRO A 15 52.74 -53.39 -40.90
C PRO A 15 52.07 -53.13 -39.56
N SER A 16 52.40 -52.00 -38.94
CA SER A 16 51.75 -51.54 -37.72
C SER A 16 50.24 -51.50 -37.97
N ARG A 17 49.49 -52.31 -37.21
CA ARG A 17 48.03 -52.20 -37.13
C ARG A 17 47.73 -50.76 -36.76
N ILE A 18 47.12 -50.01 -37.68
CA ILE A 18 46.59 -48.67 -37.39
C ILE A 18 45.63 -48.84 -36.21
N VAL A 19 46.03 -48.36 -35.04
CA VAL A 19 45.18 -48.31 -33.84
C VAL A 19 44.01 -47.41 -34.20
N ARG A 20 42.81 -47.97 -34.26
CA ARG A 20 41.59 -47.20 -34.49
C ARG A 20 41.24 -46.56 -33.13
N PRO A 21 41.09 -45.22 -33.03
CA PRO A 21 40.62 -44.60 -31.81
C PRO A 21 39.30 -45.25 -31.44
N ARG A 22 39.21 -45.88 -30.27
CA ARG A 22 37.93 -46.33 -29.76
C ARG A 22 37.28 -45.10 -29.14
N LEU A 23 36.14 -44.73 -29.70
CA LEU A 23 35.25 -43.76 -29.10
C LEU A 23 33.90 -44.43 -28.89
N ARG A 24 33.24 -44.06 -27.81
CA ARG A 24 31.86 -44.46 -27.50
C ARG A 24 31.09 -43.17 -27.26
N VAL A 25 30.01 -42.97 -28.02
CA VAL A 25 29.07 -41.87 -27.77
C VAL A 25 28.11 -42.39 -26.72
N ASP A 26 28.08 -41.73 -25.57
CA ASP A 26 27.24 -42.09 -24.43
C ASP A 26 25.95 -41.28 -24.45
N GLU A 27 26.05 -40.01 -24.86
CA GLU A 27 24.92 -39.09 -24.94
C GLU A 27 24.89 -38.39 -26.30
N MET A 28 23.68 -38.22 -26.83
CA MET A 28 23.46 -37.51 -28.08
C MET A 28 22.17 -36.70 -28.02
N ALA A 29 22.24 -35.46 -28.51
CA ALA A 29 21.07 -34.63 -28.75
C ALA A 29 21.07 -34.15 -30.21
N ILE A 30 19.94 -34.35 -30.89
CA ILE A 30 19.70 -33.89 -32.25
C ILE A 30 18.50 -32.95 -32.21
N LEU A 31 18.68 -31.72 -32.67
CA LEU A 31 17.65 -30.69 -32.63
C LEU A 31 17.77 -29.72 -33.81
N LEU A 32 16.70 -29.00 -34.11
CA LEU A 32 16.74 -27.84 -35.00
C LEU A 32 16.87 -26.58 -34.15
N ARG A 33 17.72 -25.65 -34.55
CA ARG A 33 17.94 -24.36 -33.88
C ARG A 33 17.71 -23.22 -34.85
N ARG A 34 17.13 -22.12 -34.36
CA ARG A 34 17.05 -20.86 -35.09
C ARG A 34 17.17 -19.69 -34.11
N THR A 35 18.03 -18.72 -34.41
CA THR A 35 18.18 -17.50 -33.62
C THR A 35 17.52 -16.34 -34.34
N ALA A 36 16.56 -15.67 -33.67
CA ALA A 36 15.91 -14.49 -34.20
C ALA A 36 16.84 -13.26 -34.11
N PRO A 37 16.60 -12.19 -34.90
CA PRO A 37 17.36 -10.93 -34.77
C PRO A 37 17.31 -10.30 -33.38
N SER A 38 16.25 -10.60 -32.60
CA SER A 38 16.11 -10.18 -31.20
C SER A 38 17.05 -10.93 -30.23
N GLY A 39 17.83 -11.91 -30.72
CA GLY A 39 18.68 -12.77 -29.89
C GLY A 39 17.95 -13.99 -29.30
N VAL A 40 16.62 -14.06 -29.41
CA VAL A 40 15.85 -15.23 -28.94
C VAL A 40 16.19 -16.45 -29.78
N ARG A 41 16.65 -17.51 -29.10
CA ARG A 41 16.99 -18.78 -29.73
C ARG A 41 15.85 -19.77 -29.55
N MET A 42 15.33 -20.27 -30.66
CA MET A 42 14.32 -21.33 -30.74
C MET A 42 15.01 -22.67 -30.98
N GLU A 43 14.57 -23.73 -30.28
CA GLU A 43 15.04 -25.10 -30.47
C GLU A 43 13.86 -26.08 -30.58
N LEU A 44 13.93 -27.01 -31.54
CA LEU A 44 12.97 -28.09 -31.71
C LEU A 44 13.69 -29.42 -31.53
N ARG A 45 13.26 -30.20 -30.54
CA ARG A 45 13.90 -31.48 -30.20
C ARG A 45 12.86 -32.59 -30.05
N PRO A 46 13.26 -33.87 -30.19
CA PRO A 46 12.37 -35.00 -29.97
C PRO A 46 11.76 -34.96 -28.57
N ALA A 47 10.50 -35.35 -28.44
CA ALA A 47 9.79 -35.35 -27.15
C ALA A 47 10.30 -36.41 -26.16
N ARG A 48 11.10 -37.36 -26.63
CA ARG A 48 11.74 -38.41 -25.82
C ARG A 48 13.21 -38.49 -26.19
N GLN A 49 14.04 -38.93 -25.24
CA GLN A 49 15.43 -39.24 -25.54
C GLN A 49 15.48 -40.37 -26.57
N VAL A 50 16.27 -40.14 -27.62
CA VAL A 50 16.38 -41.02 -28.79
C VAL A 50 17.75 -41.68 -28.81
N THR A 51 17.77 -42.97 -29.10
CA THR A 51 19.01 -43.74 -29.28
C THR A 51 19.33 -43.89 -30.76
N ALA A 52 20.54 -44.36 -31.08
CA ALA A 52 20.97 -44.57 -32.46
C ALA A 52 20.10 -45.54 -33.29
N ALA A 53 19.26 -46.35 -32.62
CA ALA A 53 18.34 -47.30 -33.26
C ALA A 53 16.98 -46.70 -33.62
N GLN A 54 16.68 -45.46 -33.19
CA GLN A 54 15.37 -44.84 -33.36
C GLN A 54 15.38 -43.81 -34.51
N GLU A 55 14.25 -43.76 -35.22
CA GLU A 55 14.00 -42.73 -36.21
C GLU A 55 13.61 -41.42 -35.53
N ILE A 56 14.30 -40.34 -35.90
CA ILE A 56 14.08 -38.99 -35.42
C ILE A 56 13.35 -38.20 -36.49
N VAL A 57 12.15 -37.74 -36.17
CA VAL A 57 11.34 -36.91 -37.07
C VAL A 57 11.26 -35.49 -36.50
N LEU A 58 11.80 -34.51 -37.20
CA LEU A 58 11.77 -33.09 -36.81
C LEU A 58 11.19 -32.22 -37.93
N PRO A 59 10.32 -31.24 -37.63
CA PRO A 59 9.63 -30.48 -38.67
C PRO A 59 10.55 -29.42 -39.28
N ALA A 60 10.75 -29.47 -40.60
CA ALA A 60 11.51 -28.47 -41.34
C ALA A 60 10.58 -27.38 -41.88
N PHE A 61 10.25 -26.40 -41.04
CA PHE A 61 9.41 -25.26 -41.40
C PHE A 61 10.06 -24.39 -42.48
N ASP A 62 9.30 -24.01 -43.51
CA ASP A 62 9.79 -23.13 -44.58
C ASP A 62 10.32 -21.79 -44.04
N GLY A 63 9.67 -21.25 -43.01
CA GLY A 63 10.16 -20.03 -42.37
C GLY A 63 11.51 -20.17 -41.66
N TRP A 64 11.92 -21.39 -41.26
CA TRP A 64 13.19 -21.65 -40.58
C TRP A 64 14.35 -21.96 -41.54
N VAL A 65 14.08 -22.21 -42.82
CA VAL A 65 15.13 -22.57 -43.80
C VAL A 65 16.19 -21.49 -43.91
N ALA A 66 15.75 -20.23 -43.93
CA ALA A 66 16.64 -19.08 -43.88
C ALA A 66 17.07 -18.83 -42.42
N GLY A 67 18.30 -19.23 -42.10
CA GLY A 67 18.95 -18.97 -40.81
C GLY A 67 18.70 -20.01 -39.71
N GLY A 68 18.03 -21.12 -40.00
CA GLY A 68 17.96 -22.28 -39.12
C GLY A 68 19.04 -23.31 -39.42
N GLU A 69 19.34 -24.14 -38.44
CA GLU A 69 20.37 -25.18 -38.52
C GLU A 69 19.95 -26.47 -37.80
N LEU A 70 20.44 -27.61 -38.29
CA LEU A 70 20.44 -28.88 -37.57
C LEU A 70 21.66 -28.91 -36.67
N LEU A 71 21.44 -29.15 -35.37
CA LEU A 71 22.47 -29.27 -34.37
C LEU A 71 22.56 -30.70 -33.87
N VAL A 72 23.79 -31.22 -33.81
CA VAL A 72 24.11 -32.52 -33.22
C VAL A 72 25.14 -32.30 -32.12
N ARG A 73 24.74 -32.60 -30.89
CA ARG A 73 25.63 -32.62 -29.72
C ARG A 73 25.89 -34.06 -29.33
N CYS A 74 27.16 -34.40 -29.14
CA CYS A 74 27.58 -35.72 -28.69
C CYS A 74 28.54 -35.58 -27.50
N ALA A 75 28.36 -36.44 -26.50
CA ALA A 75 29.31 -36.61 -25.41
C ALA A 75 29.58 -38.10 -25.19
N GLY A 76 30.76 -38.42 -24.69
CA GLY A 76 31.15 -39.80 -24.40
C GLY A 76 32.62 -39.93 -24.08
N VAL A 77 33.21 -41.08 -24.39
CA VAL A 77 34.63 -41.37 -24.09
C VAL A 77 35.42 -41.69 -25.34
N CYS A 78 36.68 -41.25 -25.39
CA CYS A 78 37.63 -41.53 -26.46
C CYS A 78 39.02 -41.85 -25.93
N GLU A 79 39.76 -42.70 -26.64
CA GLU A 79 41.17 -43.01 -26.32
C GLU A 79 42.11 -41.90 -26.82
N GLU A 80 41.86 -41.36 -28.03
CA GLU A 80 42.69 -40.36 -28.69
C GLU A 80 41.88 -39.12 -29.09
N PRO A 81 42.51 -37.93 -29.18
CA PRO A 81 41.85 -36.72 -29.68
C PRO A 81 41.42 -36.93 -31.13
N PHE A 82 40.23 -36.44 -31.47
CA PHE A 82 39.70 -36.56 -32.82
C PHE A 82 38.98 -35.28 -33.24
N SER A 83 38.76 -35.13 -34.54
CA SER A 83 37.78 -34.18 -35.08
C SER A 83 36.71 -34.94 -35.82
N ALA A 84 35.50 -34.38 -35.89
CA ALA A 84 34.40 -35.00 -36.61
C ALA A 84 33.61 -33.97 -37.42
N ALA A 85 33.02 -34.43 -38.52
CA ALA A 85 32.04 -33.69 -39.31
C ALA A 85 30.73 -34.47 -39.38
N LEU A 86 29.63 -33.82 -39.75
CA LEU A 86 28.36 -34.50 -40.03
C LEU A 86 28.33 -35.04 -41.45
N GLU A 87 27.85 -36.27 -41.59
CA GLU A 87 27.51 -36.91 -42.86
C GLU A 87 26.03 -37.33 -42.86
N LEU A 88 25.38 -37.21 -44.01
CA LEU A 88 24.03 -37.73 -44.24
C LEU A 88 24.07 -38.61 -45.49
N ASP A 89 23.76 -39.89 -45.33
CA ASP A 89 23.89 -40.93 -46.36
C ASP A 89 25.28 -40.92 -47.06
N GLY A 90 26.34 -40.67 -46.28
CA GLY A 90 27.72 -40.61 -46.78
C GLY A 90 28.12 -39.30 -47.46
N VAL A 91 27.23 -38.32 -47.54
CA VAL A 91 27.54 -36.97 -48.03
C VAL A 91 27.93 -36.07 -46.85
N ARG A 92 29.12 -35.48 -46.89
CA ARG A 92 29.59 -34.55 -45.86
C ARG A 92 28.78 -33.25 -45.88
N LEU A 93 28.27 -32.86 -44.72
CA LEU A 93 27.39 -31.69 -44.54
C LEU A 93 28.04 -30.53 -43.76
N SER A 94 29.06 -30.80 -42.94
CA SER A 94 29.73 -29.79 -42.12
C SER A 94 31.25 -29.82 -42.27
N GLU A 95 31.88 -28.73 -41.84
CA GLU A 95 33.31 -28.75 -41.55
C GLU A 95 33.63 -29.67 -40.36
N SER A 96 34.91 -30.03 -40.23
CA SER A 96 35.35 -30.89 -39.13
C SER A 96 35.62 -30.04 -37.89
N VAL A 97 34.98 -30.38 -36.78
CA VAL A 97 35.17 -29.73 -35.48
C VAL A 97 35.99 -30.67 -34.59
N ALA A 98 37.01 -30.13 -33.91
CA ALA A 98 37.79 -30.89 -32.94
C ALA A 98 36.93 -31.17 -31.69
N ALA A 99 36.94 -32.41 -31.19
CA ALA A 99 36.24 -32.75 -29.97
C ALA A 99 36.94 -32.11 -28.76
N SER A 100 36.18 -31.47 -27.88
CA SER A 100 36.67 -30.90 -26.63
C SER A 100 36.91 -32.01 -25.63
N LEU A 101 38.10 -32.09 -25.05
CA LEU A 101 38.49 -33.11 -24.08
C LEU A 101 38.57 -32.48 -22.69
N SER A 102 38.02 -33.14 -21.66
CA SER A 102 38.14 -32.68 -20.28
C SER A 102 39.57 -32.86 -19.76
N GLU A 103 40.19 -31.79 -19.26
CA GLU A 103 41.55 -31.82 -18.71
C GLU A 103 41.60 -32.59 -17.38
N GLY A 104 42.54 -33.54 -17.26
CA GLY A 104 43.00 -34.04 -15.95
C GLY A 104 42.29 -35.24 -15.31
N THR A 105 41.18 -35.76 -15.85
CA THR A 105 40.54 -36.98 -15.31
C THR A 105 40.44 -38.07 -16.38
N GLN A 106 41.22 -39.15 -16.22
CA GLN A 106 40.83 -40.43 -16.83
C GLN A 106 39.45 -40.79 -16.27
N SER A 107 38.56 -41.34 -17.09
CA SER A 107 37.27 -41.83 -16.60
C SER A 107 37.51 -42.75 -15.40
N ALA A 108 36.94 -42.42 -14.23
CA ALA A 108 37.07 -43.25 -13.02
C ALA A 108 36.54 -44.67 -13.22
N ALA A 109 35.69 -44.87 -14.24
CA ALA A 109 35.12 -46.15 -14.63
C ALA A 109 35.93 -46.91 -15.71
N GLU A 110 36.78 -46.22 -16.50
CA GLU A 110 37.51 -46.82 -17.63
C GLU A 110 38.93 -46.21 -17.79
N PRO A 111 39.97 -46.84 -17.21
CA PRO A 111 41.36 -46.37 -17.30
C PRO A 111 41.85 -46.29 -18.75
N GLY A 112 42.49 -45.17 -19.12
CA GLY A 112 43.02 -44.94 -20.48
C GLY A 112 42.05 -44.28 -21.48
N ARG A 113 40.84 -43.89 -21.05
CA ARG A 113 39.89 -43.12 -21.85
C ARG A 113 39.61 -41.74 -21.25
N ARG A 114 39.44 -40.74 -22.12
CA ARG A 114 39.11 -39.35 -21.80
C ARG A 114 37.68 -39.05 -22.21
N SER A 115 36.95 -38.28 -21.41
CA SER A 115 35.64 -37.78 -21.81
C SER A 115 35.80 -36.72 -22.90
N PHE A 116 34.87 -36.72 -23.86
CA PHE A 116 34.78 -35.72 -24.91
C PHE A 116 33.38 -35.12 -24.99
N SER A 117 33.32 -33.88 -25.46
CA SER A 117 32.10 -33.25 -25.97
C SER A 117 32.33 -32.68 -27.37
N LEU A 118 31.28 -32.69 -28.19
CA LEU A 118 31.32 -32.28 -29.58
C LEU A 118 29.98 -31.65 -29.97
N GLU A 119 30.00 -30.46 -30.57
CA GLU A 119 28.83 -29.81 -31.17
C GLU A 119 29.09 -29.58 -32.66
N LEU A 120 28.18 -30.06 -33.52
CA LEU A 120 28.23 -29.90 -34.96
C LEU A 120 26.94 -29.25 -35.44
N ALA A 121 27.05 -28.25 -36.33
CA ALA A 121 25.92 -27.52 -36.89
C ALA A 121 25.92 -27.59 -38.42
N VAL A 122 24.75 -27.74 -39.02
CA VAL A 122 24.54 -27.73 -40.48
C VAL A 122 23.38 -26.80 -40.82
N PRO A 123 23.56 -25.81 -41.72
CA PRO A 123 22.45 -24.98 -42.19
C PRO A 123 21.31 -25.82 -42.77
N LEU A 124 20.07 -25.50 -42.40
CA LEU A 124 18.88 -26.22 -42.90
C LEU A 124 18.73 -26.12 -44.42
N SER A 125 19.27 -25.07 -45.04
CA SER A 125 19.28 -24.88 -46.50
C SER A 125 20.12 -25.92 -47.26
N LEU A 126 21.04 -26.60 -46.59
CA LEU A 126 21.89 -27.66 -47.17
C LEU A 126 21.28 -29.06 -47.02
N LEU A 127 20.18 -29.18 -46.28
CA LEU A 127 19.51 -30.45 -46.04
C LEU A 127 18.35 -30.64 -47.02
N ASP A 128 18.20 -31.85 -47.52
CA ASP A 128 17.04 -32.20 -48.35
C ASP A 128 15.81 -32.41 -47.45
N ARG A 129 14.74 -31.64 -47.73
CA ARG A 129 13.51 -31.53 -46.93
C ARG A 129 12.30 -32.20 -47.62
N GLY A 130 12.52 -32.92 -48.72
CA GLY A 130 11.46 -33.51 -49.52
C GLY A 130 10.78 -34.74 -48.89
N PRO A 131 9.65 -35.21 -49.45
CA PRO A 131 8.99 -36.44 -49.02
C PRO A 131 9.91 -37.65 -49.31
N GLY A 132 10.57 -38.17 -48.28
CA GLY A 132 11.52 -39.26 -48.38
C GLY A 132 11.64 -40.05 -47.07
N GLY A 133 12.14 -41.28 -47.16
CA GLY A 133 12.41 -42.13 -46.00
C GLY A 133 13.51 -41.54 -45.10
N ALA A 134 13.62 -42.05 -43.87
CA ALA A 134 14.65 -41.63 -42.94
C ALA A 134 16.07 -41.87 -43.51
N ARG A 135 16.94 -40.88 -43.35
CA ARG A 135 18.33 -40.88 -43.84
C ARG A 135 19.30 -41.18 -42.71
N THR A 136 20.43 -41.81 -43.03
CA THR A 136 21.43 -42.20 -42.03
C THR A 136 22.35 -41.03 -41.73
N LEU A 137 22.20 -40.44 -40.54
CA LEU A 137 23.07 -39.40 -40.02
C LEU A 137 24.27 -40.06 -39.33
N SER A 138 25.49 -39.62 -39.68
CA SER A 138 26.75 -40.21 -39.21
C SER A 138 27.77 -39.15 -38.78
N LEU A 139 28.65 -39.49 -37.84
CA LEU A 139 29.85 -38.72 -37.51
C LEU A 139 31.02 -39.21 -38.38
N LEU A 140 31.53 -38.35 -39.26
CA LEU A 140 32.78 -38.57 -39.97
C LEU A 140 33.96 -38.22 -39.07
N VAL A 141 34.43 -39.20 -38.30
CA VAL A 141 35.57 -39.03 -37.38
C VAL A 141 36.88 -39.10 -38.16
N ARG A 142 37.73 -38.08 -38.02
CA ARG A 142 39.03 -37.98 -38.68
C ARG A 142 40.15 -38.45 -37.74
N HIS A 143 41.10 -39.17 -38.32
CA HIS A 143 42.26 -39.85 -37.71
C HIS A 143 41.96 -41.19 -37.03
N PRO A 144 41.92 -42.32 -37.79
CA PRO A 144 41.72 -42.43 -39.23
C PRO A 144 40.25 -42.20 -39.61
N ALA A 145 40.01 -41.70 -40.82
CA ALA A 145 38.68 -41.35 -41.32
C ALA A 145 37.72 -42.55 -41.28
N ARG A 146 36.64 -42.44 -40.51
CA ARG A 146 35.54 -43.41 -40.49
C ARG A 146 34.20 -42.73 -40.28
N SER A 147 33.17 -43.25 -40.93
CA SER A 147 31.78 -42.83 -40.68
C SER A 147 31.18 -43.69 -39.57
N VAL A 148 30.63 -43.04 -38.54
CA VAL A 148 29.97 -43.70 -37.40
C VAL A 148 28.49 -43.31 -37.46
N PRO A 149 27.58 -44.22 -37.85
CA PRO A 149 26.14 -43.95 -37.82
C PRO A 149 25.68 -43.62 -36.40
N ILE A 150 24.93 -42.52 -36.27
CA ILE A 150 24.45 -42.03 -34.97
C ILE A 150 22.94 -41.95 -34.86
N ALA A 151 22.21 -41.78 -35.97
CA ALA A 151 20.74 -41.76 -35.97
C ALA A 151 20.16 -41.94 -37.39
N HIS A 152 18.87 -42.28 -37.46
CA HIS A 152 18.07 -42.12 -38.67
C HIS A 152 17.24 -40.83 -38.56
N LEU A 153 17.45 -39.86 -39.45
CA LEU A 153 16.83 -38.54 -39.42
C LEU A 153 15.85 -38.36 -40.58
N ARG A 154 14.65 -37.86 -40.28
CA ARG A 154 13.65 -37.44 -41.26
C ARG A 154 13.20 -35.99 -40.97
N LEU A 155 13.23 -35.15 -42.00
CA LEU A 155 12.96 -33.72 -41.93
C LEU A 155 11.84 -33.31 -42.91
N PRO A 156 10.56 -33.62 -42.62
CA PRO A 156 9.46 -33.25 -43.51
C PRO A 156 9.36 -31.72 -43.67
N ALA A 157 9.31 -31.24 -44.91
CA ALA A 157 9.01 -29.84 -45.22
C ALA A 157 7.57 -29.50 -44.82
N LEU A 158 7.42 -28.44 -44.02
CA LEU A 158 6.12 -27.89 -43.64
C LEU A 158 5.98 -26.46 -44.15
N ALA A 159 4.91 -26.23 -44.93
CA ALA A 159 4.53 -24.92 -45.47
C ALA A 159 3.97 -23.99 -44.38
N ALA A 160 4.80 -23.66 -43.40
CA ALA A 160 4.48 -22.79 -42.29
C ALA A 160 5.72 -21.98 -41.86
N PRO A 161 5.54 -20.80 -41.24
CA PRO A 161 6.67 -19.99 -40.77
C PRO A 161 7.45 -20.65 -39.63
N GLY A 162 6.82 -21.60 -38.92
CA GLY A 162 7.35 -22.24 -37.72
C GLY A 162 7.16 -21.39 -36.45
N PRO A 163 7.32 -21.97 -35.26
CA PRO A 163 7.15 -21.26 -34.01
C PRO A 163 8.23 -20.17 -33.86
N MET A 164 7.81 -18.97 -33.48
CA MET A 164 8.71 -17.83 -33.26
C MET A 164 8.11 -16.87 -32.24
N VAL A 165 8.92 -16.48 -31.25
CA VAL A 165 8.57 -15.42 -30.29
C VAL A 165 8.84 -14.06 -30.96
N SER A 166 7.80 -13.23 -31.10
CA SER A 166 7.89 -11.90 -31.71
C SER A 166 8.36 -10.83 -30.74
N SER A 167 8.03 -10.97 -29.45
CA SER A 167 8.48 -10.07 -28.38
C SER A 167 8.55 -10.80 -27.05
N LEU A 168 9.47 -10.35 -26.20
CA LEU A 168 9.61 -10.78 -24.81
C LEU A 168 9.55 -9.55 -23.94
N ASP A 169 8.68 -9.59 -22.94
CA ASP A 169 8.59 -8.57 -21.91
C ASP A 169 8.77 -9.23 -20.54
N LEU A 170 9.53 -8.57 -19.68
CA LEU A 170 9.64 -8.91 -18.26
C LEU A 170 9.11 -7.70 -17.48
N LEU A 171 8.04 -7.91 -16.72
CA LEU A 171 7.33 -6.86 -16.01
C LEU A 171 7.52 -7.04 -14.50
N ASP A 172 7.77 -5.97 -13.76
CA ASP A 172 7.61 -5.98 -12.30
C ASP A 172 6.12 -5.84 -11.96
N VAL A 173 5.60 -6.88 -11.31
CA VAL A 173 4.20 -7.00 -10.91
C VAL A 173 4.02 -6.96 -9.40
N THR A 174 5.06 -6.64 -8.64
CA THR A 174 5.03 -6.65 -7.17
C THR A 174 3.94 -5.73 -6.63
N ASP A 175 3.94 -4.46 -7.05
CA ASP A 175 2.97 -3.48 -6.56
C ASP A 175 1.58 -3.69 -7.21
N ALA A 176 1.52 -4.32 -8.39
CA ALA A 176 0.25 -4.77 -8.97
C ALA A 176 -0.42 -5.83 -8.09
N LEU A 177 0.35 -6.80 -7.58
CA LEU A 177 -0.15 -7.84 -6.71
C LEU A 177 -0.47 -7.35 -5.28
N LEU A 178 0.18 -6.27 -4.82
CA LEU A 178 -0.03 -5.72 -3.49
C LEU A 178 -1.17 -4.69 -3.43
N VAL A 179 -1.32 -3.83 -4.43
CA VAL A 179 -2.26 -2.69 -4.37
C VAL A 179 -3.00 -2.44 -5.67
N ASP A 180 -2.99 -3.36 -6.64
CA ASP A 180 -3.55 -3.16 -7.99
C ASP A 180 -2.98 -1.94 -8.72
N ALA A 181 -1.68 -1.66 -8.50
CA ALA A 181 -0.96 -0.71 -9.34
C ALA A 181 -0.82 -1.26 -10.78
N PRO A 182 -0.62 -0.38 -11.78
CA PRO A 182 -0.29 -0.84 -13.12
C PRO A 182 1.00 -1.67 -13.11
N GLU A 183 1.03 -2.75 -13.89
CA GLU A 183 2.24 -3.55 -14.11
C GLU A 183 3.31 -2.68 -14.77
N ARG A 184 4.55 -2.82 -14.31
CA ARG A 184 5.64 -1.96 -14.76
C ARG A 184 6.54 -2.72 -15.70
N ARG A 185 6.82 -2.13 -16.86
CA ARG A 185 7.99 -2.56 -17.64
C ARG A 185 9.24 -2.28 -16.82
N LEU A 186 10.21 -3.19 -16.91
CA LEU A 186 11.52 -2.93 -16.37
C LEU A 186 12.18 -1.75 -17.09
N PHE A 187 13.14 -1.17 -16.41
CA PHE A 187 13.82 0.08 -16.71
C PHE A 187 14.48 0.12 -18.09
N ASP A 188 14.72 1.33 -18.58
CA ASP A 188 15.60 1.52 -19.73
C ASP A 188 17.04 1.16 -19.32
N LEU A 189 17.56 0.04 -19.83
CA LEU A 189 18.92 -0.41 -19.55
C LEU A 189 19.99 0.57 -20.06
N GLN A 190 19.63 1.52 -20.93
CA GLN A 190 20.51 2.60 -21.37
C GLN A 190 20.57 3.75 -20.36
N ASN A 191 19.63 3.85 -19.43
CA ASN A 191 19.61 4.84 -18.37
C ASN A 191 20.27 4.28 -17.10
N PRO A 192 21.52 4.69 -16.76
CA PRO A 192 22.22 4.17 -15.58
C PRO A 192 21.56 4.58 -14.25
N GLU A 193 20.67 5.58 -14.27
CA GLU A 193 19.93 6.02 -13.08
C GLU A 193 18.74 5.10 -12.75
N GLU A 194 18.34 4.22 -13.66
CA GLU A 194 17.22 3.31 -13.44
C GLU A 194 17.68 1.90 -13.02
N GLY A 195 16.84 1.15 -12.30
CA GLY A 195 17.19 -0.19 -11.81
C GLY A 195 16.50 -0.57 -10.50
N LEU A 196 16.29 -1.87 -10.28
CA LEU A 196 15.83 -2.36 -8.98
C LEU A 196 16.91 -2.12 -7.93
N TRP A 197 16.52 -1.74 -6.73
CA TRP A 197 17.48 -1.55 -5.64
C TRP A 197 17.91 -2.91 -5.11
N VAL A 198 19.22 -3.12 -5.02
CA VAL A 198 19.80 -4.25 -4.31
C VAL A 198 19.39 -4.17 -2.84
N GLY A 199 19.13 -5.32 -2.20
CA GLY A 199 18.74 -5.35 -0.79
C GLY A 199 17.26 -5.08 -0.53
N THR A 200 16.38 -5.14 -1.55
CA THR A 200 14.93 -4.91 -1.39
C THR A 200 14.11 -6.20 -1.28
N GLY A 201 14.78 -7.32 -0.98
CA GLY A 201 14.15 -8.62 -0.86
C GLY A 201 13.55 -9.08 -2.19
N ARG A 202 12.37 -9.69 -2.10
CA ARG A 202 11.73 -10.35 -3.24
C ARG A 202 10.90 -9.41 -4.09
N VAL A 203 11.23 -9.38 -5.38
CA VAL A 203 10.48 -8.72 -6.45
C VAL A 203 9.80 -9.78 -7.30
N ARG A 204 8.52 -9.58 -7.62
CA ARG A 204 7.75 -10.47 -8.49
C ARG A 204 7.80 -9.96 -9.92
N LEU A 205 8.27 -10.82 -10.81
CA LEU A 205 8.42 -10.55 -12.23
C LEU A 205 7.45 -11.42 -13.02
N ARG A 206 6.75 -10.85 -13.99
CA ARG A 206 5.95 -11.59 -14.96
C ARG A 206 6.65 -11.60 -16.30
N LEU A 207 6.88 -12.81 -16.80
CA LEU A 207 7.43 -13.03 -18.13
C LEU A 207 6.29 -13.18 -19.13
N LEU A 208 6.29 -12.38 -20.18
CA LEU A 208 5.35 -12.45 -21.30
C LEU A 208 6.11 -12.72 -22.59
N ALA A 209 5.87 -13.88 -23.21
CA ALA A 209 6.42 -14.20 -24.53
C ALA A 209 5.29 -14.22 -25.57
N ALA A 210 5.31 -13.25 -26.49
CA ALA A 210 4.33 -13.16 -27.55
C ALA A 210 4.72 -14.04 -28.73
N TRP A 211 3.82 -14.94 -29.14
CA TRP A 211 4.04 -15.73 -30.36
C TRP A 211 3.66 -14.94 -31.62
N SER A 212 4.42 -15.11 -32.69
CA SER A 212 4.16 -14.45 -33.99
C SER A 212 2.84 -14.94 -34.60
N GLU A 213 2.54 -16.24 -34.45
CA GLU A 213 1.27 -16.88 -34.79
C GLU A 213 1.07 -18.12 -33.90
N ALA A 214 -0.07 -18.21 -33.22
CA ALA A 214 -0.40 -19.35 -32.38
C ALA A 214 -1.14 -20.41 -33.21
N SER A 215 -0.48 -21.54 -33.46
CA SER A 215 -1.06 -22.75 -34.09
C SER A 215 -1.59 -22.62 -35.54
N PRO A 216 -0.68 -22.53 -36.54
CA PRO A 216 -1.02 -22.62 -37.97
C PRO A 216 -1.55 -24.00 -38.39
N SER A 217 -2.12 -24.12 -39.59
CA SER A 217 -2.72 -25.36 -40.13
C SER A 217 -1.83 -26.62 -40.10
N HIS A 218 -0.51 -26.47 -40.00
CA HIS A 218 0.47 -27.57 -40.06
C HIS A 218 1.06 -27.98 -38.71
N TYR A 219 0.89 -27.19 -37.64
CA TYR A 219 1.35 -27.53 -36.30
C TYR A 219 0.52 -26.87 -35.19
N SER A 220 0.41 -27.53 -34.05
CA SER A 220 -0.21 -26.99 -32.84
C SER A 220 0.86 -26.83 -31.76
N LEU A 221 0.98 -25.63 -31.19
CA LEU A 221 1.88 -25.31 -30.09
C LEU A 221 1.06 -25.04 -28.83
N ASP A 222 1.36 -25.73 -27.74
CA ASP A 222 0.80 -25.38 -26.44
C ASP A 222 1.51 -24.14 -25.89
N GLY A 223 0.79 -23.01 -25.84
CA GLY A 223 1.31 -21.76 -25.30
C GLY A 223 1.63 -21.84 -23.80
N ARG A 224 1.09 -22.82 -23.07
CA ARG A 224 1.43 -23.04 -21.66
C ARG A 224 2.76 -23.81 -21.59
N PRO A 225 3.79 -23.26 -20.94
CA PRO A 225 5.07 -23.95 -20.85
C PRO A 225 4.96 -25.17 -19.94
N THR A 226 5.56 -26.29 -20.36
CA THR A 226 5.68 -27.51 -19.57
C THR A 226 6.82 -27.41 -18.55
N GLN A 227 7.83 -26.59 -18.85
CA GLN A 227 8.97 -26.31 -17.97
C GLN A 227 9.50 -24.91 -18.23
N VAL A 228 9.91 -24.22 -17.17
CA VAL A 228 10.68 -22.97 -17.25
C VAL A 228 11.92 -23.14 -16.37
N THR A 229 13.09 -22.82 -16.90
CA THR A 229 14.36 -22.84 -16.17
C THR A 229 15.09 -21.52 -16.39
N HIS A 230 16.01 -21.18 -15.50
CA HIS A 230 16.80 -19.95 -15.55
C HIS A 230 18.21 -20.20 -14.99
N ARG A 231 19.14 -19.27 -15.22
CA ARG A 231 20.55 -19.34 -14.79
C ARG A 231 20.71 -19.68 -13.31
N PHE A 232 19.83 -19.15 -12.47
CA PHE A 232 19.89 -19.29 -11.01
C PHE A 232 19.20 -20.54 -10.44
N LEU A 233 18.66 -21.42 -11.28
CA LEU A 233 17.93 -22.59 -10.80
C LEU A 233 18.91 -23.59 -10.18
N ARG A 234 18.76 -23.85 -8.87
CA ARG A 234 19.50 -24.90 -8.17
C ARG A 234 18.52 -25.86 -7.50
N GLN A 235 17.90 -25.45 -6.40
CA GLN A 235 16.95 -26.28 -5.65
C GLN A 235 15.50 -26.05 -6.12
N GLY A 236 15.23 -24.90 -6.75
CA GLY A 236 13.88 -24.49 -7.13
C GLY A 236 13.04 -24.06 -5.95
N ASP A 237 13.68 -23.57 -4.88
CA ASP A 237 13.00 -23.15 -3.66
C ASP A 237 13.43 -21.75 -3.21
N ALA A 238 12.94 -21.34 -2.04
CA ALA A 238 13.13 -20.02 -1.48
C ALA A 238 14.60 -19.56 -1.30
N THR A 239 15.57 -20.47 -1.38
CA THR A 239 16.99 -20.18 -1.24
C THR A 239 17.65 -19.74 -2.55
N ASP A 240 17.05 -20.04 -3.70
CA ASP A 240 17.56 -19.63 -5.00
C ASP A 240 17.39 -18.11 -5.22
N VAL A 241 18.31 -17.49 -5.97
CA VAL A 241 18.24 -16.06 -6.34
C VAL A 241 16.96 -15.76 -7.13
N VAL A 242 16.56 -16.69 -8.00
CA VAL A 242 15.33 -16.62 -8.77
C VAL A 242 14.54 -17.89 -8.54
N VAL A 243 13.24 -17.77 -8.33
CA VAL A 243 12.33 -18.89 -8.16
C VAL A 243 11.16 -18.73 -9.11
N GLU A 244 10.86 -19.76 -9.90
CA GLU A 244 9.67 -19.79 -10.74
C GLU A 244 8.44 -20.28 -9.96
N ASP A 245 7.25 -19.77 -10.28
CA ASP A 245 5.97 -20.31 -9.77
C ASP A 245 5.28 -21.16 -10.86
N PRO A 246 5.42 -22.51 -10.84
CA PRO A 246 4.83 -23.38 -11.84
C PRO A 246 3.30 -23.29 -11.92
N GLY A 247 2.65 -22.89 -10.81
CA GLY A 247 1.21 -22.69 -10.74
C GLY A 247 0.71 -21.49 -11.56
N ARG A 248 1.64 -20.62 -12.00
CA ARG A 248 1.36 -19.41 -12.78
C ARG A 248 1.68 -19.52 -14.26
N ARG A 249 2.14 -20.68 -14.72
CA ARG A 249 2.30 -20.97 -16.15
C ARG A 249 0.94 -20.95 -16.84
N GLY A 250 0.78 -20.12 -17.85
CA GLY A 250 -0.49 -20.00 -18.56
C GLY A 250 -0.37 -19.39 -19.95
N VAL A 251 -1.54 -19.18 -20.56
CA VAL A 251 -1.69 -18.47 -21.82
C VAL A 251 -2.58 -17.24 -21.58
N LEU A 252 -2.04 -16.06 -21.83
CA LEU A 252 -2.78 -14.80 -21.74
C LEU A 252 -3.25 -14.38 -23.13
N ALA A 253 -4.51 -13.94 -23.23
CA ALA A 253 -5.16 -13.47 -24.47
C ALA A 253 -4.98 -14.42 -25.68
N GLY A 254 -4.84 -15.72 -25.44
CA GLY A 254 -4.65 -16.75 -26.49
C GLY A 254 -3.34 -16.67 -27.28
N ARG A 255 -2.44 -15.73 -26.95
CA ARG A 255 -1.22 -15.44 -27.74
C ARG A 255 0.06 -15.38 -26.92
N TYR A 256 -0.03 -15.11 -25.63
CA TYR A 256 1.15 -14.90 -24.79
C TYR A 256 1.37 -16.10 -23.89
N THR A 257 2.57 -16.68 -23.95
CA THR A 257 3.06 -17.50 -22.86
C THR A 257 3.31 -16.59 -21.66
N THR A 258 2.77 -16.96 -20.49
CA THR A 258 2.99 -16.23 -19.25
C THR A 258 3.48 -17.16 -18.13
N THR A 259 4.41 -16.67 -17.31
CA THR A 259 4.76 -17.27 -16.01
C THR A 259 5.23 -16.16 -15.05
N GLU A 260 5.31 -16.48 -13.77
CA GLU A 260 5.81 -15.56 -12.74
C GLU A 260 7.12 -16.09 -12.13
N LEU A 261 8.08 -15.18 -11.97
CA LEU A 261 9.36 -15.40 -11.32
C LEU A 261 9.44 -14.52 -10.07
N SER A 262 10.15 -14.98 -9.05
CA SER A 262 10.52 -14.21 -7.86
C SER A 262 12.02 -14.00 -7.89
N LEU A 263 12.47 -12.76 -7.97
CA LEU A 263 13.88 -12.38 -7.86
C LEU A 263 14.14 -11.87 -6.44
N ASP A 264 15.05 -12.50 -5.70
CA ASP A 264 15.53 -12.00 -4.41
C ASP A 264 16.76 -11.10 -4.62
N THR A 265 16.54 -9.80 -4.58
CA THR A 265 17.57 -8.77 -4.77
C THR A 265 18.52 -8.63 -3.57
N SER A 266 18.24 -9.31 -2.46
CA SER A 266 19.08 -9.36 -1.27
C SER A 266 19.94 -10.64 -1.21
N ASN A 267 19.79 -11.56 -2.17
CA ASN A 267 20.47 -12.85 -2.12
C ASN A 267 22.00 -12.70 -2.30
N PRO A 268 22.83 -13.24 -1.39
CA PRO A 268 24.29 -13.07 -1.43
C PRO A 268 24.94 -13.69 -2.68
N ASP A 269 24.29 -14.66 -3.34
CA ASP A 269 24.80 -15.29 -4.55
C ASP A 269 24.77 -14.36 -5.78
N LEU A 270 24.13 -13.19 -5.67
CA LEU A 270 24.29 -12.13 -6.66
C LEU A 270 25.72 -11.57 -6.63
N GLY A 271 26.45 -11.66 -5.52
CA GLY A 271 27.73 -10.97 -5.35
C GLY A 271 27.58 -9.44 -5.29
N PRO A 272 28.70 -8.69 -5.21
CA PRO A 272 28.66 -7.24 -5.04
C PRO A 272 28.08 -6.54 -6.28
N ILE A 273 27.21 -5.55 -6.03
CA ILE A 273 26.68 -4.63 -7.05
C ILE A 273 27.45 -3.31 -6.93
N PRO A 274 28.11 -2.83 -8.01
CA PRO A 274 28.84 -1.57 -8.00
C PRO A 274 27.88 -0.36 -7.94
N GLU A 275 28.42 0.82 -7.61
CA GLU A 275 27.62 2.06 -7.46
C GLU A 275 26.87 2.43 -8.74
N GLU A 276 27.49 2.24 -9.90
CA GLU A 276 26.87 2.45 -11.21
C GLU A 276 25.74 1.45 -11.53
N GLY A 277 25.60 0.37 -10.75
CA GLY A 277 24.67 -0.72 -11.01
C GLY A 277 25.19 -1.76 -11.99
N ARG A 278 24.53 -2.92 -12.04
CA ARG A 278 24.93 -4.08 -12.85
C ARG A 278 23.73 -4.81 -13.43
N ASP A 279 23.86 -5.23 -14.67
CA ASP A 279 22.88 -6.08 -15.33
C ASP A 279 23.08 -7.53 -14.91
N VAL A 280 22.02 -8.14 -14.38
CA VAL A 280 22.01 -9.54 -13.94
C VAL A 280 21.22 -10.37 -14.95
N PRO A 281 21.87 -11.20 -15.78
CA PRO A 281 21.18 -12.01 -16.78
C PRO A 281 20.44 -13.17 -16.11
N LEU A 282 19.14 -13.29 -16.37
CA LEU A 282 18.34 -14.41 -15.87
C LEU A 282 18.49 -15.68 -16.73
N ASP A 283 18.89 -15.56 -18.00
CA ASP A 283 18.92 -16.62 -19.03
C ASP A 283 17.74 -17.60 -18.94
N VAL A 284 16.56 -17.14 -19.37
CA VAL A 284 15.35 -17.94 -19.25
C VAL A 284 15.24 -18.91 -20.42
N VAL A 285 14.90 -20.16 -20.12
CA VAL A 285 14.52 -21.19 -21.09
C VAL A 285 13.12 -21.65 -20.76
N ALA A 286 12.20 -21.59 -21.72
CA ALA A 286 10.86 -22.16 -21.58
C ALA A 286 10.62 -23.24 -22.63
N GLN A 287 10.01 -24.34 -22.20
CA GLN A 287 9.72 -25.50 -23.02
C GLN A 287 8.21 -25.67 -23.19
N HIS A 288 7.82 -26.01 -24.41
CA HIS A 288 6.44 -26.14 -24.84
C HIS A 288 6.25 -27.46 -25.57
N ALA A 289 5.08 -28.06 -25.40
CA ALA A 289 4.66 -29.18 -26.23
C ALA A 289 4.27 -28.65 -27.62
N LEU A 290 4.81 -29.27 -28.68
CA LEU A 290 4.42 -28.97 -30.05
C LEU A 290 4.07 -30.28 -30.76
N THR A 291 2.95 -30.28 -31.48
CA THR A 291 2.60 -31.36 -32.40
C THR A 291 2.55 -30.83 -33.81
N PHE A 292 3.00 -31.62 -34.79
CA PHE A 292 2.90 -31.25 -36.19
C PHE A 292 2.38 -32.40 -37.03
N THR A 293 1.77 -32.06 -38.16
CA THR A 293 1.18 -33.03 -39.07
C THR A 293 2.05 -33.13 -40.31
N GLU A 294 2.65 -34.29 -40.50
CA GLU A 294 3.39 -34.62 -41.70
C GLU A 294 2.41 -34.96 -42.84
N PRO A 295 2.51 -34.27 -44.01
CA PRO A 295 1.72 -34.61 -45.18
C PRO A 295 1.95 -36.04 -45.64
N ALA A 296 0.91 -36.70 -46.16
CA ALA A 296 1.04 -38.05 -46.67
C ALA A 296 2.05 -38.12 -47.84
N ALA A 297 2.94 -39.11 -47.81
CA ALA A 297 3.98 -39.30 -48.84
C ALA A 297 3.41 -39.62 -50.24
N ARG A 298 2.12 -39.96 -50.36
CA ARG A 298 1.42 -40.25 -51.62
C ARG A 298 0.01 -39.63 -51.61
N PRO A 299 -0.53 -39.21 -52.77
CA PRO A 299 -1.91 -38.76 -52.89
C PRO A 299 -2.89 -39.84 -52.37
N GLY A 300 -3.72 -39.50 -51.37
CA GLY A 300 -4.68 -40.42 -50.75
C GLY A 300 -4.21 -41.19 -49.50
N GLY A 301 -2.95 -41.01 -49.07
CA GLY A 301 -2.47 -41.55 -47.79
C GLY A 301 -2.97 -40.75 -46.58
N GLN A 302 -2.95 -41.37 -45.38
CA GLN A 302 -3.27 -40.65 -44.14
C GLN A 302 -2.04 -39.85 -43.65
N PRO A 303 -2.22 -38.59 -43.23
CA PRO A 303 -1.16 -37.81 -42.62
C PRO A 303 -0.75 -38.40 -41.26
N GLN A 304 0.52 -38.23 -40.89
CA GLN A 304 1.05 -38.71 -39.60
C GLN A 304 1.27 -37.54 -38.65
N GLN A 305 0.83 -37.69 -37.39
CA GLN A 305 1.05 -36.68 -36.36
C GLN A 305 2.27 -37.05 -35.52
N HIS A 306 3.14 -36.07 -35.28
CA HIS A 306 4.36 -36.23 -34.49
C HIS A 306 4.37 -35.22 -33.34
N ALA A 307 5.03 -35.59 -32.24
CA ALA A 307 5.18 -34.74 -31.05
C ALA A 307 6.66 -34.39 -30.82
N VAL A 308 6.93 -33.11 -30.60
CA VAL A 308 8.27 -32.56 -30.32
C VAL A 308 8.18 -31.55 -29.18
N VAL A 309 9.32 -31.22 -28.60
CA VAL A 309 9.44 -30.12 -27.64
C VAL A 309 9.98 -28.91 -28.36
N CYS A 310 9.24 -27.80 -28.27
CA CYS A 310 9.70 -26.48 -28.68
C CYS A 310 10.24 -25.75 -27.46
N ALA A 311 11.53 -25.49 -27.43
CA ALA A 311 12.15 -24.65 -26.41
C ALA A 311 12.51 -23.29 -27.00
N TRP A 312 12.45 -22.25 -26.20
CA TRP A 312 13.08 -20.98 -26.52
C TRP A 312 13.93 -20.51 -25.35
N SER A 313 15.03 -19.85 -25.65
CA SER A 313 15.94 -19.27 -24.66
C SER A 313 16.25 -17.82 -25.00
N ALA A 314 16.30 -16.97 -23.98
CA ALA A 314 16.66 -15.57 -24.11
C ALA A 314 17.46 -15.08 -22.91
N GLU A 315 18.45 -14.23 -23.17
CA GLU A 315 19.12 -13.44 -22.15
C GLU A 315 18.18 -12.29 -21.75
N LEU A 316 17.65 -12.35 -20.52
CA LEU A 316 16.79 -11.32 -19.96
C LEU A 316 17.53 -10.68 -18.79
N PRO A 317 18.29 -9.60 -19.00
CA PRO A 317 18.97 -8.90 -17.93
C PRO A 317 17.98 -8.11 -17.07
N VAL A 318 18.20 -8.13 -15.76
CA VAL A 318 17.57 -7.22 -14.80
C VAL A 318 18.64 -6.31 -14.22
N ARG A 319 18.46 -5.00 -14.34
CA ARG A 319 19.36 -4.00 -13.75
C ARG A 319 19.16 -3.95 -12.24
N LEU A 320 20.22 -4.22 -11.48
CA LEU A 320 20.29 -3.96 -10.04
C LEU A 320 21.22 -2.77 -9.77
N ARG A 321 20.88 -1.94 -8.78
CA ARG A 321 21.67 -0.76 -8.41
C ARG A 321 21.73 -0.54 -6.90
N ASP A 322 22.74 0.20 -6.46
CA ASP A 322 22.80 0.74 -5.11
C ASP A 322 22.10 2.12 -5.07
N PRO A 323 21.07 2.33 -4.24
CA PRO A 323 20.37 3.61 -4.16
C PRO A 323 21.14 4.72 -3.42
N ARG A 324 22.24 4.42 -2.71
CA ARG A 324 22.95 5.39 -1.85
C ARG A 324 23.64 6.56 -2.58
N PRO A 325 24.33 6.36 -3.72
CA PRO A 325 25.14 7.42 -4.34
C PRO A 325 24.37 8.66 -4.80
N LEU A 326 23.08 8.53 -5.15
CA LEU A 326 22.23 9.62 -5.68
C LEU A 326 21.49 10.43 -4.61
N LEU A 327 21.55 10.03 -3.34
CA LEU A 327 20.83 10.73 -2.25
C LEU A 327 21.45 12.09 -1.87
N ARG A 328 22.63 12.44 -2.40
CA ARG A 328 23.51 13.41 -1.75
C ARG A 328 23.24 14.90 -2.00
N THR A 329 22.33 15.35 -2.86
CA THR A 329 22.29 16.82 -3.16
C THR A 329 20.92 17.50 -3.26
N PHE A 330 19.80 16.81 -3.52
CA PHE A 330 18.47 17.46 -3.56
C PHE A 330 17.40 16.74 -2.71
N GLN A 331 17.53 15.42 -2.54
CA GLN A 331 16.47 14.54 -2.01
C GLN A 331 16.49 14.37 -0.49
N ARG A 332 17.59 14.74 0.17
CA ARG A 332 17.65 14.87 1.64
C ARG A 332 16.78 16.00 2.20
N LEU A 333 16.27 16.89 1.35
CA LEU A 333 15.54 18.11 1.75
C LEU A 333 14.05 18.09 1.38
N SER A 334 13.57 17.13 0.57
CA SER A 334 12.15 17.08 0.19
C SER A 334 11.38 16.19 1.16
N ALA A 335 10.49 16.80 1.94
CA ALA A 335 9.61 16.06 2.83
C ALA A 335 8.42 15.44 2.09
N VAL A 336 7.75 14.51 2.77
CA VAL A 336 6.43 13.99 2.38
C VAL A 336 5.41 14.39 3.44
N GLY A 337 4.36 15.10 3.03
CA GLY A 337 3.22 15.40 3.89
C GLY A 337 2.18 14.28 3.79
N ILE A 338 1.84 13.63 4.90
CA ILE A 338 0.90 12.50 4.94
C ILE A 338 -0.27 12.85 5.85
N ASP A 339 -1.47 12.75 5.30
CA ASP A 339 -2.71 12.71 6.06
C ASP A 339 -3.17 11.26 6.16
N PHE A 340 -2.86 10.61 7.28
CA PHE A 340 -3.32 9.27 7.58
C PHE A 340 -4.75 9.33 8.11
N GLY A 341 -5.73 9.42 7.20
CA GLY A 341 -7.14 9.50 7.54
C GLY A 341 -7.77 8.15 7.89
N THR A 342 -8.92 8.19 8.56
CA THR A 342 -9.66 6.99 8.99
C THR A 342 -10.07 6.10 7.82
N THR A 343 -10.63 6.71 6.76
CA THR A 343 -11.14 5.99 5.58
C THR A 343 -10.19 6.05 4.39
N ALA A 344 -9.44 7.15 4.25
CA ALA A 344 -8.47 7.32 3.18
C ALA A 344 -7.23 8.09 3.66
N THR A 345 -6.08 7.70 3.13
CA THR A 345 -4.79 8.35 3.29
C THR A 345 -4.47 9.18 2.06
N VAL A 346 -3.94 10.38 2.26
CA VAL A 346 -3.38 11.21 1.20
C VAL A 346 -1.90 11.44 1.50
N ALA A 347 -1.05 11.40 0.49
CA ALA A 347 0.37 11.74 0.61
C ALA A 347 0.76 12.74 -0.47
N ALA A 348 1.42 13.82 -0.06
CA ALA A 348 1.89 14.91 -0.90
C ALA A 348 3.42 14.98 -0.85
N LEU A 349 4.05 15.14 -2.01
CA LEU A 349 5.51 15.17 -2.16
C LEU A 349 5.92 16.07 -3.33
N TYR A 350 7.18 16.53 -3.33
CA TYR A 350 7.77 17.19 -4.48
C TYR A 350 8.40 16.17 -5.42
N GLN A 351 7.88 16.06 -6.64
CA GLN A 351 8.44 15.22 -7.68
C GLN A 351 8.90 16.10 -8.85
N LYS A 352 10.20 16.02 -9.20
CA LYS A 352 10.81 16.80 -10.30
C LYS A 352 10.57 18.32 -10.17
N GLY A 353 10.58 18.85 -8.94
CA GLY A 353 10.37 20.27 -8.65
C GLY A 353 8.92 20.73 -8.55
N TYR A 354 7.94 19.82 -8.66
CA TYR A 354 6.51 20.15 -8.57
C TYR A 354 5.80 19.34 -7.49
N ARG A 355 4.79 19.95 -6.85
CA ARG A 355 3.92 19.25 -5.90
C ARG A 355 3.12 18.17 -6.63
N SER A 356 3.11 16.96 -6.07
CA SER A 356 2.38 15.81 -6.57
C SER A 356 1.64 15.13 -5.43
N LEU A 357 0.51 14.49 -5.75
CA LEU A 357 -0.26 13.68 -4.82
C LEU A 357 -0.12 12.21 -5.20
N LEU A 358 0.22 11.39 -4.24
CA LEU A 358 0.45 9.97 -4.44
C LEU A 358 -0.87 9.21 -4.59
N ARG A 359 -0.89 8.29 -5.55
CA ARG A 359 -1.93 7.27 -5.70
C ARG A 359 -1.37 5.87 -5.43
N LEU A 360 -2.06 5.13 -4.57
CA LEU A 360 -1.87 3.71 -4.24
C LEU A 360 -2.90 2.90 -5.03
N GLY A 361 -2.44 2.25 -6.09
CA GLY A 361 -3.28 1.37 -6.91
C GLY A 361 -4.13 2.08 -7.97
N THR A 362 -4.84 1.27 -8.74
CA THR A 362 -5.87 1.73 -9.68
C THR A 362 -7.27 1.53 -9.08
N SER A 363 -8.23 2.32 -9.53
CA SER A 363 -9.64 2.08 -9.22
C SER A 363 -10.37 1.77 -10.52
N SER A 364 -11.27 0.79 -10.46
CA SER A 364 -12.19 0.48 -11.55
C SER A 364 -13.29 1.54 -11.72
N ALA A 365 -13.53 2.37 -10.70
CA ALA A 365 -14.57 3.39 -10.70
C ALA A 365 -14.06 4.71 -11.31
N GLY A 366 -14.74 5.20 -12.35
CA GLY A 366 -14.44 6.50 -12.98
C GLY A 366 -14.64 7.72 -12.08
N THR A 367 -15.28 7.55 -10.91
CA THR A 367 -15.55 8.58 -9.90
C THR A 367 -14.52 8.61 -8.76
N ALA A 368 -13.56 7.68 -8.73
CA ALA A 368 -12.56 7.61 -7.66
C ALA A 368 -11.67 8.85 -7.67
N LYS A 369 -11.63 9.56 -6.54
CA LYS A 369 -10.77 10.73 -6.37
C LYS A 369 -9.30 10.28 -6.42
N PRO A 370 -8.50 10.72 -7.42
CA PRO A 370 -7.21 10.10 -7.72
C PRO A 370 -6.18 10.11 -6.58
N ALA A 371 -6.30 11.06 -5.64
CA ALA A 371 -5.35 11.27 -4.56
C ALA A 371 -5.77 10.67 -3.20
N GLU A 372 -7.04 10.26 -3.06
CA GLU A 372 -7.54 9.67 -1.80
C GLU A 372 -7.35 8.14 -1.86
N ASN A 373 -6.44 7.61 -1.06
CA ASN A 373 -6.09 6.20 -1.05
C ASN A 373 -6.83 5.50 0.09
N PRO A 374 -7.79 4.59 -0.16
CA PRO A 374 -8.48 3.89 0.92
C PRO A 374 -7.49 3.31 1.95
N ALA A 375 -7.76 3.52 3.24
CA ALA A 375 -6.97 3.02 4.36
C ALA A 375 -7.43 1.60 4.74
N TYR A 376 -7.39 0.70 3.77
CA TYR A 376 -7.93 -0.67 3.87
C TYR A 376 -6.87 -1.72 3.54
N LEU A 377 -6.97 -2.87 4.20
CA LEU A 377 -6.20 -4.08 3.94
C LEU A 377 -7.13 -5.28 3.78
N LEU A 378 -7.00 -6.00 2.67
CA LEU A 378 -7.55 -7.34 2.51
C LEU A 378 -6.52 -8.33 3.06
N ILE A 379 -6.93 -9.12 4.04
CA ILE A 379 -6.10 -10.16 4.65
C ILE A 379 -6.31 -11.47 3.89
N GLU A 380 -5.31 -11.85 3.09
CA GLU A 380 -5.31 -13.10 2.35
C GLU A 380 -5.02 -14.27 3.30
N ASP A 381 -3.92 -14.16 4.05
CA ASP A 381 -3.43 -15.17 5.01
C ASP A 381 -2.91 -14.46 6.27
N HIS A 382 -3.70 -14.51 7.35
CA HIS A 382 -3.36 -13.78 8.57
C HIS A 382 -2.16 -14.39 9.30
N GLU A 383 -1.99 -15.72 9.27
CA GLU A 383 -0.89 -16.40 9.96
C GLU A 383 0.45 -16.03 9.31
N ARG A 384 0.48 -16.01 7.97
CA ARG A 384 1.67 -15.56 7.22
C ARG A 384 1.94 -14.06 7.43
N LEU A 385 0.90 -13.23 7.51
CA LEU A 385 1.06 -11.80 7.82
C LEU A 385 1.76 -11.60 9.17
N TRP A 386 1.28 -12.29 10.22
CA TRP A 386 1.89 -12.19 11.54
C TRP A 386 3.33 -12.70 11.55
N SER A 387 3.61 -13.79 10.86
CA SER A 387 4.96 -14.34 10.74
C SER A 387 5.92 -13.37 10.05
N GLU A 388 5.53 -12.77 8.92
CA GLU A 388 6.36 -11.77 8.23
C GLU A 388 6.56 -10.50 9.07
N MET A 389 5.51 -10.01 9.74
CA MET A 389 5.63 -8.82 10.59
C MET A 389 6.47 -9.07 11.85
N ALA A 390 6.45 -10.27 12.42
CA ALA A 390 7.34 -10.64 13.52
C ALA A 390 8.78 -10.78 13.05
N ARG A 391 9.01 -11.40 11.87
CA ARG A 391 10.35 -11.58 11.28
C ARG A 391 11.10 -10.26 11.09
N VAL A 392 10.41 -9.20 10.70
CA VAL A 392 11.03 -7.88 10.50
C VAL A 392 11.21 -7.09 11.80
N GLN A 393 10.54 -7.48 12.90
CA GLN A 393 10.75 -6.88 14.23
C GLN A 393 11.95 -7.49 14.97
N THR A 394 12.18 -8.79 14.78
CA THR A 394 13.22 -9.54 15.49
C THR A 394 14.41 -9.75 14.56
N PRO A 395 15.48 -8.94 14.67
CA PRO A 395 16.67 -9.16 13.89
C PRO A 395 17.29 -10.53 14.23
N PRO A 396 17.99 -11.17 13.27
CA PRO A 396 18.87 -12.30 13.57
C PRO A 396 19.92 -11.89 14.62
N GLU A 397 20.40 -12.81 15.45
CA GLU A 397 21.44 -12.52 16.45
C GLU A 397 22.65 -11.84 15.79
N GLY A 398 22.96 -10.60 16.21
CA GLY A 398 24.06 -9.80 15.68
C GLY A 398 23.81 -9.12 14.32
N GLY A 399 22.59 -9.20 13.76
CA GLY A 399 22.22 -8.60 12.48
C GLY A 399 21.39 -7.31 12.60
N ALA A 400 21.26 -6.57 11.49
CA ALA A 400 20.34 -5.44 11.38
C ALA A 400 18.88 -5.93 11.22
N PRO A 401 17.87 -5.12 11.60
CA PRO A 401 16.46 -5.43 11.32
C PRO A 401 16.21 -5.63 9.83
N LEU A 402 15.53 -6.72 9.49
CA LEU A 402 15.21 -7.08 8.11
C LEU A 402 14.19 -6.11 7.52
N ARG A 403 14.41 -5.65 6.28
CA ARG A 403 13.45 -4.79 5.55
C ARG A 403 12.74 -5.58 4.44
N PHE A 404 11.77 -4.94 3.78
CA PHE A 404 11.03 -5.52 2.65
C PHE A 404 10.40 -6.90 2.91
N PRO A 405 9.39 -6.99 3.78
CA PRO A 405 8.63 -8.24 3.98
C PRO A 405 7.96 -8.72 2.69
N ASP A 406 7.91 -10.05 2.48
CA ASP A 406 7.22 -10.66 1.33
C ASP A 406 5.71 -10.76 1.63
N LEU A 407 5.04 -9.64 1.43
CA LEU A 407 3.59 -9.51 1.61
C LEU A 407 2.77 -9.88 0.38
N VAL A 408 3.42 -10.29 -0.72
CA VAL A 408 2.71 -10.67 -1.94
C VAL A 408 1.89 -11.93 -1.66
N ARG A 409 0.59 -11.86 -1.99
CA ARG A 409 -0.44 -12.88 -1.68
C ARG A 409 -0.67 -13.09 -0.18
N VAL A 410 -0.24 -12.16 0.67
CA VAL A 410 -0.49 -12.16 2.11
C VAL A 410 -1.49 -11.07 2.48
N VAL A 411 -1.32 -9.90 1.86
CA VAL A 411 -2.27 -8.79 1.94
C VAL A 411 -2.43 -8.13 0.58
N ARG A 412 -3.58 -7.50 0.38
CA ARG A 412 -3.77 -6.47 -0.64
C ARG A 412 -4.20 -5.17 0.04
N GLY A 413 -3.75 -4.02 -0.47
CA GLY A 413 -3.98 -2.72 0.14
C GLY A 413 -4.83 -1.78 -0.69
N SER A 414 -5.33 -0.75 -0.01
CA SER A 414 -5.98 0.41 -0.61
C SER A 414 -7.18 0.06 -1.51
N HIS A 415 -7.24 0.57 -2.74
CA HIS A 415 -8.35 0.35 -3.67
C HIS A 415 -8.67 -1.14 -3.88
N ALA A 416 -7.65 -1.98 -4.04
CA ALA A 416 -7.80 -3.42 -4.17
C ALA A 416 -8.54 -4.06 -2.98
N ALA A 417 -8.22 -3.60 -1.77
CA ALA A 417 -8.88 -4.05 -0.54
C ALA A 417 -10.30 -3.49 -0.40
N TYR A 418 -10.50 -2.22 -0.76
CA TYR A 418 -11.79 -1.56 -0.69
C TYR A 418 -12.81 -2.20 -1.66
N GLU A 419 -12.41 -2.48 -2.91
CA GLU A 419 -13.26 -3.18 -3.88
C GLU A 419 -13.59 -4.62 -3.42
N ALA A 420 -12.64 -5.29 -2.76
CA ALA A 420 -12.85 -6.61 -2.18
C ALA A 420 -13.85 -6.62 -1.02
N LEU A 421 -14.12 -5.48 -0.36
CA LEU A 421 -15.08 -5.37 0.75
C LEU A 421 -16.48 -5.83 0.36
N ALA A 422 -16.88 -5.64 -0.92
CA ALA A 422 -18.18 -6.05 -1.42
C ALA A 422 -18.41 -7.57 -1.42
N HIS A 423 -17.32 -8.35 -1.52
CA HIS A 423 -17.35 -9.80 -1.66
C HIS A 423 -16.79 -10.51 -0.41
N PHE A 424 -15.81 -9.89 0.25
CA PHE A 424 -15.07 -10.46 1.38
C PHE A 424 -14.99 -9.50 2.58
N PRO A 425 -16.11 -8.96 3.08
CA PRO A 425 -16.09 -7.94 4.15
C PRO A 425 -15.50 -8.42 5.49
N SER A 426 -15.50 -9.74 5.72
CA SER A 426 -14.87 -10.35 6.90
C SER A 426 -13.34 -10.40 6.81
N ALA A 427 -12.78 -10.37 5.59
CA ALA A 427 -11.34 -10.40 5.34
C ALA A 427 -10.73 -9.02 5.17
N VAL A 428 -11.56 -7.99 4.99
CA VAL A 428 -11.13 -6.62 4.81
C VAL A 428 -11.17 -5.87 6.13
N VAL A 429 -10.04 -5.25 6.48
CA VAL A 429 -9.88 -4.36 7.62
C VAL A 429 -9.76 -2.93 7.10
N GLY A 430 -10.57 -2.03 7.65
CA GLY A 430 -10.52 -0.59 7.40
C GLY A 430 -10.42 0.18 8.71
N GLU A 431 -10.62 1.49 8.67
CA GLU A 431 -10.57 2.36 9.86
C GLU A 431 -9.22 2.20 10.61
N LEU A 432 -8.12 1.94 9.89
CA LEU A 432 -6.82 1.55 10.49
C LEU A 432 -6.31 2.55 11.52
N LYS A 433 -6.54 3.85 11.28
CA LYS A 433 -6.25 4.93 12.22
C LYS A 433 -6.96 4.78 13.56
N GLY A 434 -8.22 4.34 13.54
CA GLY A 434 -9.05 4.18 14.74
C GLY A 434 -8.87 2.85 15.48
N LEU A 435 -8.17 1.88 14.88
CA LEU A 435 -7.99 0.56 15.49
C LEU A 435 -7.26 0.58 16.83
N PRO A 436 -6.18 1.36 17.05
CA PRO A 436 -5.53 1.41 18.35
C PRO A 436 -6.48 1.81 19.47
N GLU A 437 -7.24 2.89 19.31
CA GLU A 437 -8.22 3.32 20.31
C GLU A 437 -9.32 2.29 20.52
N ARG A 438 -9.88 1.77 19.42
CA ARG A 438 -10.98 0.81 19.46
C ARG A 438 -10.61 -0.50 20.14
N VAL A 439 -9.41 -1.04 19.86
CA VAL A 439 -8.97 -2.33 20.38
C VAL A 439 -8.37 -2.19 21.77
N ILE A 440 -7.59 -1.14 22.01
CA ILE A 440 -6.77 -1.01 23.22
C ILE A 440 -7.48 -0.14 24.27
N GLY A 441 -8.08 0.97 23.85
CA GLY A 441 -8.79 1.92 24.72
C GLY A 441 -10.19 1.44 25.09
N LEU A 442 -10.93 0.88 24.12
CA LEU A 442 -12.34 0.52 24.28
C LEU A 442 -12.61 -0.99 24.45
N ASP A 443 -11.61 -1.86 24.28
CA ASP A 443 -11.75 -3.33 24.27
C ASP A 443 -12.82 -3.84 23.26
N GLN A 444 -12.88 -3.20 22.09
CA GLN A 444 -13.86 -3.50 21.03
C GLN A 444 -13.22 -4.14 19.79
N SER A 445 -12.37 -5.15 20.00
CA SER A 445 -11.70 -5.87 18.92
C SER A 445 -12.68 -6.41 17.86
N PRO A 446 -12.52 -6.09 16.57
CA PRO A 446 -13.35 -6.72 15.55
C PRO A 446 -13.02 -8.21 15.40
N GLN A 447 -14.05 -9.01 15.08
CA GLN A 447 -13.89 -10.39 14.60
C GLN A 447 -13.74 -10.37 13.08
N LEU A 448 -12.74 -11.09 12.59
CA LEU A 448 -12.36 -11.14 11.17
C LEU A 448 -12.15 -12.60 10.75
N ARG A 449 -12.12 -12.83 9.43
CA ARG A 449 -11.82 -14.12 8.81
C ARG A 449 -10.96 -13.89 7.59
N ASP A 450 -9.83 -14.59 7.46
CA ASP A 450 -8.96 -14.44 6.29
C ASP A 450 -9.61 -15.00 5.00
N ARG A 451 -9.10 -14.57 3.83
CA ARG A 451 -9.68 -14.99 2.55
C ARG A 451 -9.24 -16.41 2.14
N GLU A 452 -7.97 -16.75 2.30
CA GLU A 452 -7.39 -17.98 1.75
C GLU A 452 -7.71 -19.22 2.59
N ARG A 453 -7.53 -19.15 3.91
CA ARG A 453 -7.68 -20.30 4.82
C ARG A 453 -9.06 -20.39 5.47
N GLN A 454 -9.88 -19.34 5.32
CA GLN A 454 -11.18 -19.17 5.96
C GLN A 454 -11.12 -19.31 7.49
N ARG A 455 -10.02 -18.85 8.11
CA ARG A 455 -9.82 -18.93 9.56
C ARG A 455 -10.21 -17.64 10.27
N ASP A 456 -10.96 -17.78 11.37
CA ASP A 456 -11.39 -16.66 12.21
C ASP A 456 -10.24 -16.18 13.11
N PHE A 457 -10.14 -14.87 13.31
CA PHE A 457 -9.21 -14.27 14.25
C PHE A 457 -9.77 -12.98 14.86
N LEU A 458 -9.21 -12.60 16.02
CA LEU A 458 -9.49 -11.34 16.71
C LEU A 458 -8.26 -10.45 16.71
N LEU A 459 -8.47 -9.14 16.64
CA LEU A 459 -7.39 -8.18 16.80
C LEU A 459 -7.07 -7.96 18.28
N ASP A 460 -5.80 -8.07 18.62
CA ASP A 460 -5.22 -7.56 19.86
C ASP A 460 -4.24 -6.43 19.52
N GLU A 461 -3.59 -5.85 20.53
CA GLU A 461 -2.63 -4.76 20.31
C GLU A 461 -1.51 -5.15 19.33
N VAL A 462 -0.95 -6.35 19.44
CA VAL A 462 0.16 -6.82 18.58
C VAL A 462 -0.29 -6.90 17.13
N ARG A 463 -1.49 -7.44 16.88
CA ARG A 463 -2.06 -7.56 15.53
C ARG A 463 -2.46 -6.19 14.96
N VAL A 464 -2.98 -5.27 15.77
CA VAL A 464 -3.27 -3.90 15.34
C VAL A 464 -1.99 -3.19 14.89
N ARG A 465 -0.92 -3.27 15.69
CA ARG A 465 0.39 -2.73 15.35
C ARG A 465 0.91 -3.26 14.02
N ALA A 466 0.84 -4.58 13.83
CA ALA A 466 1.23 -5.25 12.60
C ALA A 466 0.42 -4.78 11.37
N LEU A 467 -0.88 -4.53 11.52
CA LEU A 467 -1.73 -4.02 10.43
C LEU A 467 -1.40 -2.58 10.04
N VAL A 468 -1.24 -1.69 11.02
CA VAL A 468 -0.83 -0.30 10.78
C VAL A 468 0.51 -0.27 10.06
N ARG A 469 1.49 -1.06 10.54
CA ARG A 469 2.80 -1.17 9.93
C ARG A 469 2.75 -1.73 8.51
N ALA A 470 1.96 -2.79 8.27
CA ALA A 470 1.82 -3.38 6.95
C ALA A 470 1.26 -2.36 5.96
N TYR A 471 0.23 -1.59 6.33
CA TYR A 471 -0.29 -0.52 5.47
C TYR A 471 0.74 0.59 5.23
N ALA A 472 1.44 1.04 6.29
CA ALA A 472 2.50 2.04 6.16
C ALA A 472 3.67 1.56 5.28
N TYR A 473 3.97 0.27 5.28
CA TYR A 473 4.92 -0.33 4.34
C TYR A 473 4.41 -0.26 2.89
N LEU A 474 3.14 -0.58 2.63
CA LEU A 474 2.55 -0.44 1.29
C LEU A 474 2.57 1.02 0.81
N LEU A 475 2.24 1.96 1.69
CA LEU A 475 2.36 3.40 1.44
C LEU A 475 3.82 3.79 1.14
N GLY A 476 4.75 3.35 1.97
CA GLY A 476 6.18 3.59 1.81
C GLY A 476 6.74 3.06 0.49
N ARG A 477 6.33 1.86 0.06
CA ARG A 477 6.71 1.31 -1.27
C ARG A 477 6.19 2.15 -2.43
N ALA A 478 4.99 2.71 -2.29
CA ALA A 478 4.41 3.56 -3.33
C ALA A 478 5.08 4.94 -3.39
N ILE A 479 5.52 5.48 -2.24
CA ILE A 479 6.32 6.71 -2.13
C ILE A 479 7.74 6.48 -2.67
N ASN A 480 8.42 5.46 -2.15
CA ASN A 480 9.82 5.09 -2.44
C ASN A 480 9.83 3.98 -3.49
N ARG A 481 9.56 4.35 -4.74
CA ARG A 481 9.49 3.37 -5.83
C ARG A 481 10.90 2.88 -6.16
N PRO A 482 11.14 1.55 -6.17
CA PRO A 482 12.40 1.00 -6.66
C PRO A 482 12.71 1.54 -8.05
N GLY A 483 13.91 2.10 -8.23
CA GLY A 483 14.36 2.77 -9.45
C GLY A 483 14.08 4.27 -9.55
N GLN A 484 13.59 4.92 -8.48
CA GLN A 484 13.43 6.37 -8.39
C GLN A 484 14.11 6.94 -7.13
N ASP A 485 13.61 8.09 -6.65
CA ASP A 485 14.07 8.82 -5.47
C ASP A 485 13.62 8.14 -4.17
N VAL A 486 14.38 8.35 -3.10
CA VAL A 486 14.04 7.88 -1.75
C VAL A 486 13.77 9.09 -0.86
N TYR A 487 12.62 9.12 -0.22
CA TYR A 487 12.25 10.14 0.74
C TYR A 487 12.60 9.68 2.15
N LEU A 488 13.22 10.55 2.93
CA LEU A 488 13.67 10.25 4.30
C LEU A 488 12.98 11.09 5.37
N GLN A 489 12.22 12.12 4.97
CA GLN A 489 11.52 13.02 5.89
C GLN A 489 10.02 12.94 5.67
N TYR A 490 9.27 12.58 6.70
CA TYR A 490 7.83 12.40 6.66
C TYR A 490 7.17 13.23 7.75
N ARG A 491 6.16 14.01 7.37
CA ARG A 491 5.34 14.79 8.28
C ARG A 491 3.90 14.29 8.25
N LEU A 492 3.45 13.79 9.39
CA LEU A 492 2.10 13.27 9.54
C LEU A 492 1.20 14.27 10.26
N THR A 493 -0.06 14.30 9.85
CA THR A 493 -1.10 14.98 10.61
C THR A 493 -1.75 14.04 11.64
N HIS A 494 -2.29 14.63 12.71
CA HIS A 494 -3.05 13.90 13.73
C HIS A 494 -4.39 14.59 14.04
N PRO A 495 -5.40 13.87 14.54
CA PRO A 495 -6.60 14.49 15.11
C PRO A 495 -6.24 15.34 16.32
N ALA A 496 -7.00 16.40 16.60
CA ALA A 496 -6.66 17.34 17.66
C ALA A 496 -6.84 16.76 19.07
N LYS A 497 -7.74 15.78 19.24
CA LYS A 497 -8.14 15.19 20.54
C LYS A 497 -7.69 13.74 20.79
N PHE A 498 -6.81 13.24 19.92
CA PHE A 498 -6.42 11.83 19.94
C PHE A 498 -5.72 11.41 21.25
N ASP A 499 -6.04 10.20 21.76
CA ASP A 499 -5.38 9.62 22.94
C ASP A 499 -3.86 9.48 22.73
N GLU A 500 -3.09 9.84 23.75
CA GLU A 500 -1.62 9.89 23.66
C GLU A 500 -1.01 8.50 23.37
N ARG A 501 -1.57 7.43 23.97
CA ARG A 501 -1.09 6.07 23.71
C ARG A 501 -1.44 5.65 22.29
N ALA A 502 -2.68 5.88 21.85
CA ALA A 502 -3.09 5.56 20.48
C ALA A 502 -2.23 6.32 19.44
N ARG A 503 -1.91 7.59 19.71
CA ARG A 503 -1.01 8.42 18.89
C ARG A 503 0.39 7.83 18.82
N ALA A 504 0.99 7.51 19.97
CA ALA A 504 2.34 6.95 20.03
C ALA A 504 2.44 5.62 19.26
N ILE A 505 1.39 4.79 19.31
CA ILE A 505 1.31 3.55 18.52
C ILE A 505 1.29 3.85 17.03
N LEU A 506 0.44 4.77 16.57
CA LEU A 506 0.37 5.12 15.15
C LEU A 506 1.69 5.70 14.65
N GLU A 507 2.28 6.65 15.39
CA GLU A 507 3.56 7.26 15.02
C GLU A 507 4.67 6.21 14.91
N GLU A 508 4.80 5.34 15.90
CA GLU A 508 5.81 4.29 15.90
C GLU A 508 5.59 3.29 14.76
N GLU A 509 4.38 2.77 14.59
CA GLU A 509 4.14 1.73 13.60
C GLU A 509 4.14 2.26 12.17
N ILE A 510 3.74 3.52 11.95
CA ILE A 510 3.90 4.17 10.65
C ILE A 510 5.38 4.40 10.36
N ARG A 511 6.17 4.87 11.34
CA ARG A 511 7.62 5.01 11.19
C ARG A 511 8.28 3.69 10.84
N GLN A 512 7.95 2.62 11.56
CA GLN A 512 8.47 1.29 11.28
C GLN A 512 8.03 0.80 9.89
N GLY A 513 6.76 1.01 9.50
CA GLY A 513 6.27 0.58 8.20
C GLY A 513 6.94 1.30 7.04
N LEU A 514 7.08 2.63 7.13
CA LEU A 514 7.82 3.43 6.16
C LEU A 514 9.28 2.97 6.07
N LEU A 515 9.94 2.73 7.20
CA LEU A 515 11.32 2.22 7.25
C LEU A 515 11.49 0.89 6.52
N LEU A 516 10.51 -0.02 6.61
CA LEU A 516 10.55 -1.30 5.89
C LEU A 516 10.57 -1.16 4.36
N SER A 517 10.20 0.01 3.83
CA SER A 517 10.24 0.32 2.39
C SER A 517 11.53 1.03 1.95
N ILE A 518 12.43 1.34 2.88
CA ILE A 518 13.68 2.05 2.63
C ILE A 518 14.82 1.04 2.44
N PRO A 519 15.67 1.16 1.41
CA PRO A 519 16.85 0.30 1.21
C PRO A 519 17.70 0.10 2.47
N GLU A 520 18.10 -1.14 2.77
CA GLU A 520 18.83 -1.50 4.00
C GLU A 520 20.13 -0.73 4.19
N GLY A 521 20.78 -0.31 3.10
CA GLY A 521 22.00 0.51 3.14
C GLY A 521 21.82 1.93 3.69
N ILE A 522 20.58 2.38 3.90
CA ILE A 522 20.26 3.68 4.52
C ILE A 522 19.96 3.44 6.01
N PRO A 523 20.73 4.02 6.95
CA PRO A 523 20.52 3.86 8.38
C PRO A 523 19.13 4.31 8.83
N ALA A 524 18.56 3.64 9.84
CA ALA A 524 17.21 3.93 10.31
C ALA A 524 17.09 5.33 10.94
N GLU A 525 18.18 5.82 11.53
CA GLU A 525 18.31 7.15 12.12
C GLU A 525 18.26 8.30 11.10
N GLU A 526 18.48 8.02 9.80
CA GLU A 526 18.29 9.01 8.74
C GLU A 526 16.81 9.19 8.38
N VAL A 527 15.93 8.25 8.77
CA VAL A 527 14.49 8.30 8.48
C VAL A 527 13.77 9.03 9.61
N SER A 528 13.29 10.24 9.32
CA SER A 528 12.53 11.07 10.25
C SER A 528 11.04 10.98 9.94
N VAL A 529 10.26 10.60 10.95
CA VAL A 529 8.79 10.60 10.91
C VAL A 529 8.34 11.38 12.13
N SER A 530 7.50 12.40 11.92
CA SER A 530 6.99 13.21 13.02
C SER A 530 5.52 13.57 12.83
N MET A 531 4.74 13.43 13.90
CA MET A 531 3.37 13.94 13.96
C MET A 531 3.37 15.33 14.61
N SER A 532 3.54 16.40 13.84
CA SER A 532 3.73 17.75 14.42
C SER A 532 2.56 18.70 14.27
N ALA A 533 1.66 18.48 13.32
CA ALA A 533 0.52 19.35 13.02
C ALA A 533 -0.79 18.57 13.16
N SER A 534 -1.82 19.20 13.71
CA SER A 534 -3.17 18.65 13.60
C SER A 534 -3.72 18.83 12.18
N GLU A 535 -4.69 18.01 11.79
CA GLU A 535 -5.37 18.12 10.49
C GLU A 535 -5.88 19.55 10.18
N PRO A 536 -6.60 20.24 11.07
CA PRO A 536 -7.05 21.61 10.80
C PRO A 536 -5.91 22.64 10.73
N GLU A 537 -4.81 22.44 11.46
CA GLU A 537 -3.63 23.31 11.36
C GLU A 537 -2.93 23.16 10.01
N ALA A 538 -2.77 21.92 9.54
CA ALA A 538 -2.21 21.63 8.24
C ALA A 538 -3.12 22.17 7.12
N PHE A 539 -4.44 21.98 7.25
CA PHE A 539 -5.40 22.59 6.32
C PHE A 539 -5.22 24.12 6.23
N ALA A 540 -5.13 24.80 7.38
CA ALA A 540 -4.91 26.25 7.42
C ALA A 540 -3.57 26.65 6.77
N ALA A 541 -2.51 25.89 6.96
CA ALA A 541 -1.20 26.15 6.33
C ALA A 541 -1.23 26.07 4.80
N GLU A 542 -2.11 25.25 4.21
CA GLU A 542 -2.30 25.24 2.75
C GLU A 542 -3.20 26.40 2.28
N VAL A 543 -4.31 26.64 2.98
CA VAL A 543 -5.42 27.46 2.48
C VAL A 543 -5.30 28.94 2.84
N CYS A 544 -4.85 29.27 4.05
CA CYS A 544 -4.78 30.67 4.52
C CYS A 544 -3.86 31.55 3.66
N PRO A 545 -2.68 31.11 3.20
CA PRO A 545 -1.84 31.92 2.31
C PRO A 545 -2.54 32.29 1.00
N GLU A 546 -3.23 31.33 0.38
CA GLU A 546 -3.95 31.54 -0.88
C GLU A 546 -5.16 32.46 -0.68
N LEU A 547 -5.90 32.29 0.42
CA LEU A 547 -7.04 33.15 0.75
C LEU A 547 -6.62 34.59 1.09
N ALA A 548 -5.53 34.77 1.84
CA ALA A 548 -5.02 36.09 2.18
C ALA A 548 -4.57 36.89 0.94
N ALA A 549 -4.16 36.20 -0.13
CA ALA A 549 -3.83 36.81 -1.42
C ALA A 549 -5.06 37.07 -2.31
N HIS A 550 -6.24 36.60 -1.93
CA HIS A 550 -7.45 36.72 -2.73
C HIS A 550 -8.13 38.09 -2.55
N PRO A 551 -8.53 38.80 -3.63
CA PRO A 551 -9.11 40.14 -3.54
C PRO A 551 -10.34 40.25 -2.62
N ALA A 552 -11.16 39.19 -2.55
CA ALA A 552 -12.34 39.17 -1.67
C ALA A 552 -12.02 39.31 -0.17
N LEU A 553 -10.79 38.99 0.25
CA LEU A 553 -10.34 39.09 1.64
C LEU A 553 -9.53 40.36 1.93
N GLU A 554 -9.10 41.10 0.91
CA GLU A 554 -8.30 42.33 1.06
C GLU A 554 -8.85 43.29 2.14
N PRO A 555 -10.17 43.59 2.20
CA PRO A 555 -10.72 44.47 3.24
C PRO A 555 -10.55 43.95 4.67
N LEU A 556 -10.57 42.62 4.88
CA LEU A 556 -10.34 42.02 6.19
C LEU A 556 -8.86 42.05 6.55
N ILE A 557 -7.98 41.74 5.59
CA ILE A 557 -6.53 41.75 5.81
C ILE A 557 -6.04 43.16 6.12
N GLU A 558 -6.48 44.19 5.39
CA GLU A 558 -6.09 45.58 5.66
C GLU A 558 -6.59 46.05 7.03
N ARG A 559 -7.81 45.64 7.43
CA ARG A 559 -8.41 46.05 8.70
C ARG A 559 -7.72 45.43 9.91
N PHE A 560 -7.29 44.17 9.82
CA PHE A 560 -6.77 43.41 10.97
C PHE A 560 -5.26 43.15 10.91
N GLY A 561 -4.62 43.36 9.76
CA GLY A 561 -3.20 43.04 9.54
C GLY A 561 -2.89 41.53 9.49
N GLU A 562 -3.92 40.69 9.53
CA GLU A 562 -3.84 39.23 9.61
C GLU A 562 -5.14 38.61 9.06
N LEU A 563 -5.08 37.33 8.68
CA LEU A 563 -6.27 36.53 8.40
C LEU A 563 -6.64 35.73 9.66
N ARG A 564 -7.74 36.09 10.31
CA ARG A 564 -8.30 35.29 11.42
C ARG A 564 -9.18 34.19 10.86
N PHE A 565 -9.03 32.98 11.39
CA PHE A 565 -9.74 31.82 10.88
C PHE A 565 -10.29 30.91 11.98
N ALA A 566 -11.31 30.13 11.62
CA ALA A 566 -11.73 28.93 12.32
C ALA A 566 -11.90 27.79 11.32
N VAL A 567 -11.05 26.78 11.39
CA VAL A 567 -11.19 25.57 10.58
C VAL A 567 -12.21 24.65 11.23
N PHE A 568 -13.25 24.28 10.49
CA PHE A 568 -14.23 23.25 10.82
C PHE A 568 -13.90 22.01 9.97
N ASP A 569 -13.05 21.14 10.51
CA ASP A 569 -12.60 19.92 9.82
C ASP A 569 -13.53 18.76 10.12
N PHE A 570 -14.53 18.59 9.26
CA PHE A 570 -15.51 17.52 9.38
C PHE A 570 -15.08 16.32 8.53
N GLY A 571 -14.27 15.47 9.13
CA GLY A 571 -13.67 14.29 8.53
C GLY A 571 -14.60 13.07 8.48
N GLY A 572 -14.01 11.91 8.22
CA GLY A 572 -14.68 10.61 8.28
C GLY A 572 -14.81 10.08 9.71
N GLY A 573 -13.72 10.13 10.47
CA GLY A 573 -13.70 9.62 11.86
C GLY A 573 -14.00 10.65 12.93
N THR A 574 -13.71 11.93 12.71
CA THR A 574 -13.75 12.97 13.74
C THR A 574 -14.29 14.29 13.19
N LEU A 575 -14.70 15.16 14.10
CA LEU A 575 -14.85 16.59 13.86
C LEU A 575 -13.73 17.28 14.64
N ASP A 576 -12.82 17.95 13.96
CA ASP A 576 -11.75 18.72 14.57
C ASP A 576 -11.92 20.21 14.25
N ILE A 577 -11.68 21.07 15.24
CA ILE A 577 -11.84 22.52 15.10
C ILE A 577 -10.56 23.20 15.56
N ALA A 578 -10.06 24.15 14.76
CA ALA A 578 -8.95 25.02 15.16
C ALA A 578 -9.26 26.48 14.86
N CYS A 579 -9.21 27.32 15.89
CA CYS A 579 -9.25 28.77 15.77
C CYS A 579 -7.82 29.32 15.79
N GLY A 580 -7.51 30.22 14.86
CA GLY A 580 -6.16 30.74 14.72
C GLY A 580 -6.08 31.98 13.85
N ARG A 581 -4.85 32.37 13.53
CA ARG A 581 -4.57 33.48 12.63
C ARG A 581 -3.38 33.17 11.74
N PHE A 582 -3.46 33.64 10.51
CA PHE A 582 -2.36 33.69 9.57
C PHE A 582 -1.82 35.12 9.51
N ARG A 583 -0.56 35.30 9.91
CA ARG A 583 0.07 36.62 10.11
C ARG A 583 1.51 36.65 9.57
N PRO A 584 2.08 37.83 9.34
CA PRO A 584 3.52 37.96 9.13
C PRO A 584 4.32 37.40 10.32
N ALA A 585 5.47 36.82 10.03
CA ALA A 585 6.46 36.45 11.04
C ALA A 585 7.04 37.71 11.71
N THR A 586 7.38 37.61 12.99
CA THR A 586 8.20 38.62 13.65
C THR A 586 9.63 38.57 13.12
N SER A 587 10.43 39.62 13.32
CA SER A 587 11.85 39.62 12.95
C SER A 587 12.61 38.43 13.58
N GLU A 588 12.30 38.09 14.83
CA GLU A 588 12.90 36.95 15.53
C GLU A 588 12.47 35.61 14.93
N GLU A 589 11.18 35.41 14.67
CA GLU A 589 10.66 34.19 14.02
C GLU A 589 11.28 34.00 12.62
N GLN A 590 11.44 35.09 11.86
CA GLN A 590 12.05 35.08 10.54
C GLN A 590 13.55 34.76 10.60
N GLU A 591 14.29 35.33 11.55
CA GLU A 591 15.71 35.03 11.75
C GLU A 591 15.95 33.57 12.19
N GLN A 592 15.07 33.03 13.05
CA GLN A 592 15.21 31.67 13.60
C GLN A 592 14.74 30.57 12.63
N HIS A 593 13.67 30.82 11.88
CA HIS A 593 12.99 29.78 11.09
C HIS A 593 13.02 30.03 9.58
N GLY A 594 13.47 31.20 9.11
CA GLY A 594 13.64 31.51 7.69
C GLY A 594 12.34 31.71 6.90
N THR A 595 11.18 31.76 7.57
CA THR A 595 9.88 32.01 6.92
C THR A 595 9.35 33.41 7.23
N SER A 596 8.60 33.96 6.30
CA SER A 596 7.96 35.27 6.43
C SER A 596 6.53 35.21 6.98
N THR A 597 5.95 34.02 7.15
CA THR A 597 4.54 33.88 7.55
C THR A 597 4.32 32.79 8.59
N VAL A 598 3.30 32.99 9.43
CA VAL A 598 3.01 32.15 10.58
C VAL A 598 1.54 31.79 10.60
N ILE A 599 1.26 30.51 10.83
CA ILE A 599 -0.04 30.02 11.30
C ILE A 599 0.05 29.91 12.82
N GLU A 600 -0.66 30.78 13.53
CA GLU A 600 -0.73 30.76 14.99
C GLU A 600 -2.05 30.15 15.44
N THR A 601 -1.98 28.97 16.06
CA THR A 601 -3.12 28.29 16.67
C THR A 601 -3.41 28.91 18.03
N LEU A 602 -4.64 29.42 18.19
CA LEU A 602 -5.12 30.05 19.42
C LEU A 602 -5.90 29.07 20.28
N GLN A 603 -6.69 28.21 19.64
CA GLN A 603 -7.53 27.25 20.34
C GLN A 603 -7.91 26.07 19.44
N THR A 604 -7.95 24.86 20.01
CA THR A 604 -8.44 23.66 19.31
C THR A 604 -9.55 22.97 20.10
N GLY A 605 -10.32 22.15 19.42
CA GLY A 605 -11.45 21.40 19.96
C GLY A 605 -11.98 20.41 18.93
N GLY A 606 -13.09 19.75 19.22
CA GLY A 606 -13.61 18.67 18.37
C GLY A 606 -14.46 17.63 19.07
N ASP A 607 -14.88 16.59 18.35
CA ASP A 607 -15.60 15.42 18.83
C ASP A 607 -15.11 14.16 18.07
N ASP A 608 -14.53 13.23 18.82
CA ASP A 608 -13.95 11.98 18.30
C ASP A 608 -14.99 10.96 17.83
N HIS A 609 -16.27 11.23 18.07
CA HIS A 609 -17.40 10.39 17.69
C HIS A 609 -18.37 11.09 16.74
N LEU A 610 -17.97 12.23 16.17
CA LEU A 610 -18.77 12.96 15.19
C LEU A 610 -17.98 13.07 13.88
N GLY A 611 -18.07 12.04 13.05
CA GLY A 611 -17.48 12.01 11.72
C GLY A 611 -18.45 11.38 10.70
N GLY A 612 -18.19 11.59 9.42
CA GLY A 612 -19.05 11.06 8.35
C GLY A 612 -19.20 9.54 8.34
N ASP A 613 -18.20 8.80 8.81
CA ASP A 613 -18.21 7.34 8.87
C ASP A 613 -19.03 6.85 10.08
N TYR A 614 -18.93 7.54 11.21
CA TYR A 614 -19.80 7.31 12.37
C TYR A 614 -21.26 7.58 12.02
N LEU A 615 -21.54 8.71 11.36
CA LEU A 615 -22.90 9.02 10.90
C LEU A 615 -23.42 7.92 9.99
N THR A 616 -22.63 7.46 9.02
CA THR A 616 -23.06 6.40 8.09
C THR A 616 -23.33 5.07 8.81
N HIS A 617 -22.51 4.71 9.80
CA HIS A 617 -22.75 3.53 10.64
C HIS A 617 -24.01 3.70 11.50
N GLU A 618 -24.26 4.89 12.07
CA GLU A 618 -25.50 5.24 12.77
C GLU A 618 -26.73 5.12 11.86
N LEU A 619 -26.68 5.63 10.63
CA LEU A 619 -27.79 5.49 9.67
C LEU A 619 -28.08 4.02 9.34
N THR A 620 -27.02 3.21 9.21
CA THR A 620 -27.14 1.77 8.96
C THR A 620 -27.81 1.07 10.14
N TRP A 621 -27.40 1.43 11.35
CA TRP A 621 -28.01 0.94 12.59
C TRP A 621 -29.48 1.35 12.69
N LEU A 622 -29.81 2.62 12.50
CA LEU A 622 -31.19 3.14 12.54
C LEU A 622 -32.08 2.45 11.49
N SER A 623 -31.57 2.24 10.27
CA SER A 623 -32.29 1.51 9.23
C SER A 623 -32.67 0.09 9.67
N HIS A 624 -31.73 -0.61 10.32
CA HIS A 624 -31.99 -1.94 10.89
C HIS A 624 -32.92 -1.91 12.11
N GLN A 625 -32.81 -0.88 12.96
CA GLN A 625 -33.61 -0.75 14.19
C GLN A 625 -34.98 -0.10 13.98
N SER A 626 -35.27 0.39 12.77
CA SER A 626 -36.53 1.06 12.45
C SER A 626 -37.74 0.15 12.69
N ASP A 627 -38.89 0.76 13.00
CA ASP A 627 -40.15 0.03 13.23
C ASP A 627 -40.56 -0.87 12.05
N VAL A 628 -40.17 -0.48 10.83
CA VAL A 628 -40.46 -1.21 9.59
C VAL A 628 -39.60 -2.47 9.45
N ALA A 629 -38.37 -2.47 9.98
CA ALA A 629 -37.40 -3.54 9.79
C ALA A 629 -37.19 -4.44 11.03
N LEU A 630 -37.22 -3.86 12.24
CA LEU A 630 -36.76 -4.53 13.45
C LEU A 630 -37.43 -5.88 13.72
N ARG A 631 -38.76 -5.97 13.53
CA ARG A 631 -39.51 -7.22 13.73
C ARG A 631 -39.05 -8.33 12.78
N GLU A 632 -38.82 -7.99 11.51
CA GLU A 632 -38.32 -8.94 10.52
C GLU A 632 -36.89 -9.39 10.86
N MET A 633 -36.02 -8.46 11.25
CA MET A 633 -34.64 -8.75 11.65
C MET A 633 -34.58 -9.73 12.82
N GLU A 634 -35.36 -9.46 13.87
CA GLU A 634 -35.44 -10.33 15.04
C GLU A 634 -36.02 -11.71 14.70
N GLN A 635 -37.08 -11.78 13.88
CA GLN A 635 -37.68 -13.04 13.45
C GLN A 635 -36.74 -13.89 12.60
N LYS A 636 -35.99 -13.26 11.69
CA LYS A 636 -35.07 -13.93 10.76
C LYS A 636 -33.65 -14.14 11.32
N GLU A 637 -33.41 -13.72 12.56
CA GLU A 637 -32.12 -13.81 13.27
C GLU A 637 -30.97 -13.11 12.52
N VAL A 638 -31.26 -11.91 12.01
CA VAL A 638 -30.30 -11.05 11.33
C VAL A 638 -29.58 -10.18 12.38
N PRO A 639 -28.28 -10.40 12.64
CA PRO A 639 -27.52 -9.57 13.55
C PRO A 639 -27.02 -8.28 12.89
N MET A 640 -26.72 -7.26 13.70
CA MET A 640 -26.17 -5.99 13.22
C MET A 640 -25.06 -5.50 14.11
N MET A 641 -24.01 -4.94 13.49
CA MET A 641 -22.91 -4.33 14.21
C MET A 641 -23.40 -3.00 14.81
N ARG A 642 -23.38 -2.90 16.14
CA ARG A 642 -23.72 -1.67 16.87
C ARG A 642 -22.65 -0.58 16.66
N PRO A 643 -23.05 0.68 16.39
CA PRO A 643 -22.13 1.83 16.42
C PRO A 643 -21.60 2.10 17.82
N GLN A 644 -20.40 2.68 17.93
CA GLN A 644 -19.80 2.99 19.23
C GLN A 644 -20.55 4.10 19.96
N THR A 645 -21.16 5.02 19.22
CA THR A 645 -21.97 6.14 19.69
C THR A 645 -23.31 5.75 20.28
N VAL A 646 -23.79 4.55 19.98
CA VAL A 646 -25.08 4.06 20.48
C VAL A 646 -24.82 3.17 21.68
N PRO A 647 -25.29 3.48 22.91
CA PRO A 647 -25.00 2.67 24.09
C PRO A 647 -25.58 1.24 23.99
N PRO A 648 -25.02 0.24 24.70
CA PRO A 648 -25.55 -1.12 24.69
C PRO A 648 -26.96 -1.16 25.29
N ASN A 649 -27.93 -1.72 24.56
CA ASN A 649 -29.27 -1.96 25.08
C ASN A 649 -29.44 -3.41 25.53
N ASN A 650 -29.13 -3.68 26.80
CA ASN A 650 -29.25 -5.02 27.39
C ASN A 650 -30.71 -5.46 27.61
N LEU A 651 -31.68 -4.55 27.43
CA LEU A 651 -33.11 -4.81 27.58
C LEU A 651 -33.81 -5.06 26.23
N ALA A 652 -33.07 -5.08 25.13
CA ALA A 652 -33.61 -5.48 23.83
C ALA A 652 -34.15 -6.93 23.89
N ASN A 653 -35.16 -7.24 23.09
CA ASN A 653 -35.81 -8.55 23.07
C ASN A 653 -34.83 -9.67 22.65
N LYS A 654 -33.97 -9.40 21.65
CA LYS A 654 -32.89 -10.29 21.20
C LYS A 654 -31.50 -9.65 21.31
N PRO A 655 -30.94 -9.45 22.53
CA PRO A 655 -29.70 -8.69 22.71
C PRO A 655 -28.47 -9.44 22.18
N HIS A 656 -28.56 -10.75 21.97
CA HIS A 656 -27.49 -11.56 21.39
C HIS A 656 -27.20 -11.22 19.92
N LEU A 657 -28.18 -10.68 19.17
CA LEU A 657 -28.00 -10.26 17.77
C LEU A 657 -27.08 -9.05 17.61
N TYR A 658 -26.85 -8.31 18.69
CA TYR A 658 -26.05 -7.08 18.68
C TYR A 658 -24.70 -7.26 19.38
N LYS A 659 -24.32 -8.51 19.67
CA LYS A 659 -22.97 -8.88 20.07
C LYS A 659 -22.05 -8.91 18.84
N ARG A 660 -20.75 -8.82 19.10
CA ARG A 660 -19.70 -8.97 18.07
C ARG A 660 -19.84 -10.33 17.37
N SER A 661 -20.02 -10.30 16.05
CA SER A 661 -20.04 -11.49 15.17
C SER A 661 -19.63 -11.12 13.74
N LEU A 662 -19.19 -12.12 12.96
CA LEU A 662 -18.89 -11.94 11.53
C LEU A 662 -20.13 -11.51 10.74
N ALA A 663 -21.28 -12.15 10.99
CA ALA A 663 -22.54 -11.85 10.32
C ALA A 663 -22.99 -10.39 10.58
N ALA A 664 -22.88 -9.89 11.81
CA ALA A 664 -23.17 -8.50 12.15
C ALA A 664 -22.32 -7.51 11.33
N ARG A 665 -21.02 -7.81 11.15
CA ARG A 665 -20.10 -7.01 10.35
C ARG A 665 -20.46 -7.05 8.86
N GLN A 666 -20.77 -8.24 8.34
CA GLN A 666 -21.22 -8.41 6.95
C GLN A 666 -22.48 -7.60 6.68
N ASN A 667 -23.45 -7.67 7.58
CA ASN A 667 -24.71 -6.95 7.45
C ASN A 667 -24.54 -5.45 7.51
N ARG A 668 -23.63 -4.90 8.34
CA ARG A 668 -23.30 -3.46 8.32
C ARG A 668 -22.99 -3.00 6.90
N TYR A 669 -21.98 -3.60 6.25
CA TYR A 669 -21.55 -3.15 4.92
C TYR A 669 -22.57 -3.46 3.83
N ARG A 670 -23.32 -4.57 3.94
CA ARG A 670 -24.40 -4.89 2.99
C ARG A 670 -25.52 -3.84 3.05
N PHE A 671 -26.02 -3.53 4.24
CA PHE A 671 -27.11 -2.56 4.41
C PHE A 671 -26.66 -1.17 3.96
N GLU A 672 -25.45 -0.76 4.37
CA GLU A 672 -24.85 0.52 3.95
C GLU A 672 -24.82 0.65 2.41
N ARG A 673 -24.38 -0.40 1.70
CA ARG A 673 -24.29 -0.45 0.25
C ARG A 673 -25.66 -0.50 -0.43
N GLU A 674 -26.50 -1.47 -0.09
CA GLU A 674 -27.77 -1.72 -0.78
C GLU A 674 -28.79 -0.59 -0.57
N LEU A 675 -28.77 0.04 0.61
CA LEU A 675 -29.59 1.23 0.89
C LEU A 675 -28.88 2.54 0.47
N ASN A 676 -27.64 2.46 0.00
CA ASN A 676 -26.81 3.59 -0.43
C ASN A 676 -26.77 4.71 0.62
N LEU A 677 -26.49 4.37 1.87
CA LEU A 677 -26.65 5.30 3.01
C LEU A 677 -25.61 6.43 3.03
N GLU A 678 -24.44 6.19 2.45
CA GLU A 678 -23.38 7.19 2.32
C GLU A 678 -23.87 8.46 1.60
N GLN A 679 -24.73 8.33 0.57
CA GLN A 679 -25.22 9.48 -0.18
C GLN A 679 -26.20 10.36 0.64
N VAL A 680 -26.89 9.75 1.61
CA VAL A 680 -27.96 10.40 2.40
C VAL A 680 -27.38 11.54 3.25
N LYS A 681 -26.11 11.43 3.68
CA LYS A 681 -25.48 12.45 4.52
C LYS A 681 -25.14 13.76 3.80
N PHE A 682 -25.20 13.81 2.47
CA PHE A 682 -24.82 15.01 1.71
C PHE A 682 -25.97 16.00 1.51
N GLY A 683 -27.22 15.60 1.77
CA GLY A 683 -28.30 16.57 1.81
C GLY A 683 -29.69 15.99 2.06
N PRO A 684 -30.66 16.86 2.36
CA PRO A 684 -32.04 16.51 2.73
C PRO A 684 -32.86 15.92 1.56
N ASP A 685 -32.44 16.17 0.33
CA ASP A 685 -33.11 15.64 -0.87
C ASP A 685 -32.57 14.24 -1.25
N MET A 686 -31.54 13.75 -0.55
CA MET A 686 -30.97 12.43 -0.76
C MET A 686 -31.68 11.43 0.15
N ALA A 687 -32.26 10.39 -0.44
CA ALA A 687 -33.00 9.35 0.27
C ALA A 687 -32.27 7.99 0.19
N PRO A 688 -32.50 7.07 1.16
CA PRO A 688 -32.05 5.70 1.04
C PRO A 688 -32.67 5.02 -0.20
N SER A 689 -31.89 4.16 -0.84
CA SER A 689 -32.33 3.36 -1.99
C SER A 689 -33.21 2.21 -1.52
N LYS A 690 -34.22 1.86 -2.33
CA LYS A 690 -35.00 0.64 -2.09
C LYS A 690 -34.16 -0.59 -2.41
N ALA A 691 -34.26 -1.61 -1.57
CA ALA A 691 -33.51 -2.85 -1.70
C ALA A 691 -34.47 -4.06 -1.51
N PRO A 692 -35.35 -4.34 -2.49
CA PRO A 692 -36.24 -5.49 -2.41
C PRO A 692 -35.44 -6.79 -2.42
N GLY A 693 -35.71 -7.69 -1.47
CA GLY A 693 -35.01 -8.96 -1.36
C GLY A 693 -33.55 -8.85 -0.92
N LEU A 694 -33.18 -7.80 -0.17
CA LEU A 694 -31.82 -7.62 0.36
C LEU A 694 -31.36 -8.88 1.09
N VAL A 695 -30.23 -9.45 0.70
CA VAL A 695 -29.69 -10.70 1.28
C VAL A 695 -28.81 -10.40 2.49
N ALA A 696 -29.30 -10.72 3.68
CA ALA A 696 -28.60 -10.58 4.96
C ALA A 696 -28.01 -11.91 5.43
N ALA A 697 -26.89 -11.85 6.15
CA ALA A 697 -26.33 -12.99 6.86
C ALA A 697 -27.07 -13.20 8.19
N ARG A 698 -27.32 -14.46 8.55
CA ARG A 698 -27.81 -14.87 9.87
C ARG A 698 -26.65 -15.17 10.82
N LEU A 699 -26.94 -15.27 12.11
CA LEU A 699 -25.94 -15.58 13.13
C LEU A 699 -25.28 -16.96 12.94
N ASP A 700 -25.98 -17.93 12.34
CA ASP A 700 -25.46 -19.26 12.00
C ASP A 700 -24.59 -19.28 10.72
N GLY A 701 -24.43 -18.13 10.06
CA GLY A 701 -23.68 -17.98 8.81
C GLY A 701 -24.48 -18.27 7.54
N SER A 702 -25.74 -18.71 7.64
CA SER A 702 -26.64 -18.83 6.49
C SER A 702 -27.11 -17.45 6.00
N GLU A 703 -27.67 -17.38 4.80
CA GLU A 703 -28.21 -16.14 4.25
C GLU A 703 -29.74 -16.14 4.18
N VAL A 704 -30.34 -14.96 4.24
CA VAL A 704 -31.78 -14.74 4.18
C VAL A 704 -32.13 -13.44 3.48
N ALA A 705 -33.15 -13.47 2.62
CA ALA A 705 -33.71 -12.26 2.03
C ALA A 705 -34.56 -11.47 3.04
N VAL A 706 -34.50 -10.15 2.96
CA VAL A 706 -35.25 -9.18 3.77
C VAL A 706 -36.18 -8.39 2.85
N GLU A 707 -37.44 -8.24 3.26
CA GLU A 707 -38.47 -7.59 2.45
C GLU A 707 -38.80 -6.16 2.93
N SER A 708 -38.49 -5.81 4.18
CA SER A 708 -38.80 -4.50 4.78
C SER A 708 -38.30 -3.28 3.98
N PHE A 709 -37.31 -3.45 3.10
CA PHE A 709 -36.74 -2.37 2.29
C PHE A 709 -37.24 -2.31 0.83
N GLY A 710 -38.23 -3.12 0.46
CA GLY A 710 -38.88 -3.05 -0.86
C GLY A 710 -40.01 -2.01 -0.96
N GLY A 711 -40.53 -1.56 0.18
CA GLY A 711 -41.73 -0.73 0.30
C GLY A 711 -41.51 0.78 0.23
N ALA A 712 -42.39 1.51 0.91
CA ALA A 712 -42.30 2.97 1.09
C ALA A 712 -41.28 3.27 2.22
N LEU A 713 -40.31 4.16 1.97
CA LEU A 713 -39.20 4.46 2.90
C LEU A 713 -39.31 5.87 3.49
N GLU A 714 -40.42 6.58 3.27
CA GLU A 714 -40.62 7.97 3.72
C GLU A 714 -40.49 8.12 5.24
N PRO A 715 -41.05 7.25 6.10
CA PRO A 715 -40.87 7.35 7.55
C PRO A 715 -39.41 7.19 7.97
N LEU A 716 -38.72 6.18 7.41
CA LEU A 716 -37.29 5.97 7.65
C LEU A 716 -36.47 7.18 7.18
N THR A 717 -36.76 7.71 6.00
CA THR A 717 -36.07 8.87 5.43
C THR A 717 -36.19 10.08 6.35
N ALA A 718 -37.38 10.31 6.93
CA ALA A 718 -37.59 11.38 7.90
C ALA A 718 -36.76 11.19 9.18
N GLU A 719 -36.75 9.98 9.73
CA GLU A 719 -35.95 9.62 10.92
C GLU A 719 -34.44 9.83 10.68
N LEU A 720 -33.91 9.30 9.58
CA LEU A 720 -32.50 9.45 9.22
C LEU A 720 -32.11 10.93 9.04
N ARG A 721 -32.97 11.73 8.41
CA ARG A 721 -32.75 13.16 8.22
C ARG A 721 -32.71 13.92 9.54
N ASP A 722 -33.66 13.64 10.42
CA ASP A 722 -33.76 14.34 11.71
C ASP A 722 -32.57 13.98 12.60
N HIS A 723 -32.10 12.73 12.56
CA HIS A 723 -30.88 12.29 13.22
C HIS A 723 -29.64 13.04 12.72
N LEU A 724 -29.43 13.10 11.39
CA LEU A 724 -28.31 13.85 10.79
C LEU A 724 -28.33 15.33 11.20
N ARG A 725 -29.51 15.95 11.16
CA ARG A 725 -29.68 17.35 11.55
C ARG A 725 -29.28 17.58 13.00
N ALA A 726 -29.70 16.69 13.91
CA ALA A 726 -29.36 16.80 15.32
C ALA A 726 -27.85 16.67 15.54
N ARG A 727 -27.23 15.60 15.01
CA ARG A 727 -25.79 15.32 15.20
C ARG A 727 -24.89 16.40 14.60
N ILE A 728 -25.17 16.86 13.37
CA ILE A 728 -24.35 17.90 12.73
C ILE A 728 -24.50 19.25 13.45
N ARG A 729 -25.69 19.56 13.96
CA ARG A 729 -25.94 20.77 14.75
C ARG A 729 -25.14 20.80 16.05
N GLU A 730 -24.92 19.66 16.71
CA GLU A 730 -24.04 19.57 17.89
C GLU A 730 -22.60 20.00 17.56
N GLY A 731 -22.07 19.55 16.42
CA GLY A 731 -20.74 19.96 15.94
C GLY A 731 -20.63 21.46 15.67
N VAL A 732 -21.65 22.05 15.03
CA VAL A 732 -21.68 23.51 14.78
C VAL A 732 -21.77 24.31 16.08
N LYS A 733 -22.56 23.86 17.07
CA LYS A 733 -22.61 24.47 18.40
C LYS A 733 -21.26 24.46 19.09
N LEU A 734 -20.52 23.36 18.98
CA LEU A 734 -19.17 23.25 19.53
C LEU A 734 -18.24 24.31 18.92
N MET A 735 -18.25 24.47 17.60
CA MET A 735 -17.46 25.51 16.91
C MET A 735 -17.89 26.92 17.32
N LYS A 736 -19.20 27.20 17.38
CA LYS A 736 -19.72 28.49 17.84
C LYS A 736 -19.23 28.83 19.26
N ASN A 737 -19.27 27.86 20.16
CA ASN A 737 -18.75 28.04 21.52
C ASN A 737 -17.25 28.32 21.52
N MET A 738 -16.47 27.64 20.66
CA MET A 738 -15.03 27.90 20.51
C MET A 738 -14.73 29.29 19.94
N LEU A 739 -15.46 29.72 18.92
CA LEU A 739 -15.34 31.07 18.34
C LEU A 739 -15.54 32.16 19.40
N ALA A 740 -16.49 31.96 20.31
CA ALA A 740 -16.80 32.93 21.36
C ALA A 740 -15.70 33.10 22.42
N ILE A 741 -14.76 32.15 22.51
CA ILE A 741 -13.78 32.06 23.61
C ILE A 741 -12.34 32.12 23.11
N ALA A 742 -12.13 31.98 21.81
CA ALA A 742 -10.82 32.08 21.19
C ALA A 742 -10.24 33.50 21.33
N PRO A 743 -8.98 33.65 21.77
CA PRO A 743 -8.39 34.95 22.09
C PRO A 743 -7.85 35.69 20.85
N PHE A 744 -8.73 36.10 19.93
CA PHE A 744 -8.36 36.82 18.70
C PHE A 744 -7.79 38.24 18.94
N GLY A 745 -7.99 38.82 20.12
CA GLY A 745 -7.54 40.18 20.48
C GLY A 745 -8.64 41.25 20.35
N ALA A 746 -8.40 42.44 20.90
CA ALA A 746 -9.37 43.54 20.86
C ALA A 746 -9.41 44.20 19.47
N VAL A 747 -10.60 44.63 19.05
CA VAL A 747 -10.77 45.57 17.93
C VAL A 747 -10.45 46.97 18.46
N ASP A 748 -9.62 47.74 17.75
CA ASP A 748 -9.33 49.12 18.13
C ASP A 748 -10.63 49.90 18.35
N GLY A 749 -10.83 50.40 19.58
CA GLY A 749 -12.03 51.11 19.99
C GLY A 749 -12.92 50.38 21.00
N GLY A 750 -12.38 50.10 22.20
CA GLY A 750 -13.16 50.21 23.45
C GLY A 750 -14.30 49.23 23.73
N SER A 751 -14.42 48.08 23.05
CA SER A 751 -15.30 47.01 23.52
C SER A 751 -14.52 45.74 23.82
N SER A 752 -14.67 45.25 25.06
CA SER A 752 -14.11 44.01 25.54
C SER A 752 -14.69 42.80 24.79
N GLY A 753 -13.97 42.26 23.81
CA GLY A 753 -13.94 40.84 23.42
C GLY A 753 -15.25 40.05 23.32
N ARG A 754 -16.38 40.66 22.95
CA ARG A 754 -17.69 40.00 22.82
C ARG A 754 -18.48 40.51 21.59
N GLY A 755 -17.82 40.58 20.44
CA GLY A 755 -18.48 40.83 19.14
C GLY A 755 -18.83 39.53 18.43
N ASP A 756 -19.75 39.56 17.47
CA ASP A 756 -20.02 38.41 16.58
C ASP A 756 -18.77 38.04 15.77
N PHE A 757 -18.66 36.81 15.27
CA PHE A 757 -17.45 36.35 14.56
C PHE A 757 -17.19 37.19 13.28
N LEU A 758 -18.26 37.71 12.66
CA LEU A 758 -18.22 38.63 11.54
C LEU A 758 -17.50 39.93 11.90
N ASP A 759 -17.85 40.54 13.03
CA ASP A 759 -17.24 41.78 13.52
C ASP A 759 -15.76 41.60 13.85
N GLN A 760 -15.40 40.40 14.33
CA GLN A 760 -14.02 40.01 14.63
C GLN A 760 -13.20 39.69 13.37
N GLY A 761 -13.82 39.69 12.18
CA GLY A 761 -13.18 39.38 10.91
C GLY A 761 -12.78 37.92 10.74
N VAL A 762 -13.42 37.00 11.47
CA VAL A 762 -13.06 35.58 11.43
C VAL A 762 -13.66 34.92 10.20
N VAL A 763 -12.83 34.20 9.45
CA VAL A 763 -13.25 33.38 8.31
C VAL A 763 -13.39 31.91 8.74
N ILE A 764 -14.57 31.34 8.60
CA ILE A 764 -14.83 29.92 8.86
C ILE A 764 -14.41 29.12 7.62
N LEU A 765 -13.48 28.20 7.80
CA LEU A 765 -12.93 27.35 6.74
C LEU A 765 -13.48 25.93 6.88
N LEU A 766 -14.24 25.49 5.89
CA LEU A 766 -14.83 24.16 5.85
C LEU A 766 -13.80 23.15 5.31
N ALA A 767 -13.29 22.29 6.18
CA ALA A 767 -12.32 21.24 5.88
C ALA A 767 -12.96 19.84 6.07
N GLY A 768 -12.30 18.80 5.61
CA GLY A 768 -12.83 17.44 5.67
C GLY A 768 -13.95 17.15 4.65
N ASN A 769 -14.09 15.89 4.26
CA ASN A 769 -15.01 15.52 3.18
C ASN A 769 -16.50 15.70 3.56
N SER A 770 -16.84 15.56 4.84
CA SER A 770 -18.22 15.65 5.34
C SER A 770 -18.74 17.09 5.37
N SER A 771 -17.85 18.09 5.35
CA SER A 771 -18.22 19.51 5.28
C SER A 771 -18.92 19.91 3.97
N ARG A 772 -18.89 19.07 2.93
CA ARG A 772 -19.68 19.29 1.70
C ARG A 772 -21.18 19.09 1.88
N SER A 773 -21.60 18.57 3.03
CA SER A 773 -23.00 18.30 3.31
C SER A 773 -23.83 19.58 3.39
N ARG A 774 -24.98 19.62 2.71
CA ARG A 774 -25.95 20.71 2.86
C ARG A 774 -26.58 20.78 4.25
N TYR A 775 -26.46 19.73 5.07
CA TYR A 775 -26.84 19.80 6.48
C TYR A 775 -25.90 20.69 7.28
N VAL A 776 -24.61 20.74 6.93
CA VAL A 776 -23.61 21.61 7.58
C VAL A 776 -23.92 23.07 7.27
N GLU A 777 -24.16 23.41 5.99
CA GLU A 777 -24.57 24.76 5.58
C GLU A 777 -25.81 25.24 6.34
N ARG A 778 -26.86 24.41 6.44
CA ARG A 778 -28.07 24.74 7.20
C ARG A 778 -27.82 24.88 8.69
N ALA A 779 -27.03 23.98 9.27
CA ALA A 779 -26.71 24.04 10.69
C ALA A 779 -25.91 25.31 11.03
N LEU A 780 -24.99 25.73 10.16
CA LEU A 780 -24.26 27.00 10.27
C LEU A 780 -25.21 28.20 10.17
N ALA A 781 -26.11 28.22 9.18
CA ALA A 781 -27.11 29.26 9.03
C ALA A 781 -27.97 29.43 10.29
N ASP A 782 -28.50 28.31 10.81
CA ASP A 782 -29.38 28.26 11.98
C ASP A 782 -28.64 28.67 13.27
N GLU A 783 -27.44 28.15 13.51
CA GLU A 783 -26.71 28.39 14.76
C GLU A 783 -25.99 29.73 14.80
N LEU A 784 -25.50 30.23 13.65
CA LEU A 784 -24.82 31.51 13.55
C LEU A 784 -25.78 32.67 13.24
N GLY A 785 -27.05 32.39 12.93
CA GLY A 785 -28.05 33.43 12.64
C GLY A 785 -27.86 34.12 11.29
N ILE A 786 -27.23 33.43 10.32
CA ILE A 786 -26.94 33.96 8.99
C ILE A 786 -28.06 33.51 8.04
N ALA A 787 -29.01 34.41 7.78
CA ALA A 787 -30.10 34.14 6.84
C ALA A 787 -29.55 33.87 5.42
N ASP A 788 -30.10 32.87 4.74
CA ASP A 788 -29.74 32.48 3.37
C ASP A 788 -28.23 32.27 3.15
N LEU A 789 -27.52 31.76 4.16
CA LEU A 789 -26.09 31.46 4.09
C LEU A 789 -25.79 30.58 2.86
N LYS A 790 -24.96 31.11 1.97
CA LYS A 790 -24.29 30.34 0.93
C LYS A 790 -22.81 30.22 1.27
N VAL A 791 -22.31 29.00 1.26
CA VAL A 791 -20.87 28.75 1.41
C VAL A 791 -20.13 29.33 0.21
N TRP A 792 -19.17 30.22 0.47
CA TRP A 792 -18.36 30.86 -0.56
C TRP A 792 -17.25 29.93 -1.06
N ARG A 793 -16.90 30.06 -2.34
CA ARG A 793 -15.82 29.31 -3.00
C ARG A 793 -14.96 30.30 -3.81
N PRO A 794 -13.64 30.06 -3.99
CA PRO A 794 -12.74 30.95 -4.73
C PRO A 794 -13.24 31.35 -6.14
N GLU A 795 -13.87 30.43 -6.84
CA GLU A 795 -14.37 30.65 -8.21
C GLU A 795 -15.83 31.17 -8.24
N SER A 796 -16.41 31.49 -7.08
CA SER A 796 -17.81 31.93 -6.96
C SER A 796 -17.97 33.43 -7.24
N ASN A 797 -19.05 33.81 -7.92
CA ASN A 797 -19.50 35.20 -8.07
C ASN A 797 -20.41 35.65 -6.92
N GLU A 798 -20.70 34.78 -5.96
CA GLU A 798 -21.54 35.11 -4.80
C GLU A 798 -20.78 36.06 -3.84
N PRO A 799 -21.48 36.94 -3.11
CA PRO A 799 -20.87 37.78 -2.08
C PRO A 799 -20.10 36.93 -1.05
N PHE A 800 -18.97 37.47 -0.58
CA PHE A 800 -18.15 36.79 0.42
C PHE A 800 -18.89 36.70 1.77
N SER A 801 -19.19 35.48 2.21
CA SER A 801 -19.99 35.20 3.41
C SER A 801 -19.16 34.91 4.66
N GLN A 802 -17.84 35.04 4.60
CA GLN A 802 -16.89 34.59 5.63
C GLN A 802 -16.99 33.10 6.00
N VAL A 803 -17.79 32.30 5.27
CA VAL A 803 -17.83 30.83 5.36
C VAL A 803 -17.35 30.27 4.04
N VAL A 804 -16.20 29.61 4.06
CA VAL A 804 -15.45 29.25 2.86
C VAL A 804 -15.29 27.74 2.74
N LEU A 805 -15.63 27.19 1.58
CA LEU A 805 -15.20 25.86 1.16
C LEU A 805 -14.13 26.03 0.06
N TYR A 806 -12.87 25.85 0.43
CA TYR A 806 -11.75 26.04 -0.49
C TYR A 806 -11.53 24.79 -1.35
N GLU A 807 -11.91 24.88 -2.62
CA GLU A 807 -11.73 23.82 -3.62
C GLU A 807 -11.27 24.43 -4.94
N THR A 808 -10.23 23.85 -5.53
CA THR A 808 -9.69 24.26 -6.83
C THR A 808 -9.48 23.05 -7.71
N GLN A 809 -9.77 23.19 -9.01
CA GLN A 809 -9.54 22.11 -9.97
C GLN A 809 -8.04 21.98 -10.32
N PRO A 810 -7.55 20.76 -10.62
CA PRO A 810 -6.26 20.59 -11.24
C PRO A 810 -6.19 21.36 -12.55
N ARG A 811 -5.05 21.98 -12.85
CA ARG A 811 -4.87 22.79 -14.05
C ARG A 811 -3.48 22.62 -14.64
N THR A 812 -3.35 22.89 -15.93
CA THR A 812 -2.06 22.87 -16.62
C THR A 812 -1.61 24.29 -16.91
N GLU A 813 -0.47 24.68 -16.38
CA GLU A 813 0.16 25.98 -16.65
C GLU A 813 1.52 25.76 -17.28
N ARG A 814 1.74 26.32 -18.48
CA ARG A 814 3.02 26.25 -19.21
C ARG A 814 3.58 24.81 -19.35
N GLY A 815 2.69 23.82 -19.51
CA GLY A 815 3.05 22.40 -19.64
C GLY A 815 3.27 21.65 -18.31
N VAL A 816 3.08 22.32 -17.17
CA VAL A 816 3.18 21.75 -15.82
C VAL A 816 1.78 21.49 -15.26
N SER A 817 1.55 20.30 -14.70
CA SER A 817 0.32 20.00 -13.98
C SER A 817 0.39 20.54 -12.55
N ILE A 818 -0.53 21.43 -12.20
CA ILE A 818 -0.74 21.92 -10.84
C ILE A 818 -1.84 21.06 -10.20
N VAL A 819 -1.56 20.52 -9.02
CA VAL A 819 -2.52 19.73 -8.26
C VAL A 819 -3.69 20.59 -7.79
N GLY A 820 -4.91 20.09 -7.95
CA GLY A 820 -6.10 20.70 -7.37
C GLY A 820 -6.13 20.53 -5.86
N VAL A 821 -6.76 21.48 -5.17
CA VAL A 821 -6.91 21.47 -3.72
C VAL A 821 -8.34 21.10 -3.35
N THR A 822 -8.48 20.23 -2.37
CA THR A 822 -9.76 19.82 -1.78
C THR A 822 -9.66 19.84 -0.26
N PRO A 823 -10.80 19.85 0.46
CA PRO A 823 -10.89 19.65 1.90
C PRO A 823 -10.02 18.55 2.48
N LYS A 824 -9.74 17.47 1.72
CA LYS A 824 -8.90 16.36 2.16
C LYS A 824 -7.44 16.51 1.71
N THR A 825 -7.20 16.88 0.46
CA THR A 825 -5.81 16.99 -0.06
C THR A 825 -5.05 18.19 0.49
N ALA A 826 -5.76 19.26 0.90
CA ALA A 826 -5.18 20.42 1.54
C ALA A 826 -4.42 20.08 2.83
N VAL A 827 -4.89 19.07 3.58
CA VAL A 827 -4.25 18.62 4.82
C VAL A 827 -2.85 18.09 4.55
N SER A 828 -2.68 17.18 3.58
CA SER A 828 -1.35 16.67 3.21
C SER A 828 -0.45 17.72 2.58
N LEU A 829 -1.02 18.60 1.73
CA LEU A 829 -0.27 19.69 1.10
C LEU A 829 0.24 20.71 2.13
N GLY A 830 -0.58 21.04 3.14
CA GLY A 830 -0.17 21.91 4.22
C GLY A 830 0.84 21.25 5.17
N ALA A 831 0.70 19.95 5.42
CA ALA A 831 1.73 19.19 6.14
C ALA A 831 3.08 19.22 5.41
N LEU A 832 3.05 19.13 4.07
CA LEU A 832 4.24 19.30 3.22
C LEU A 832 4.83 20.71 3.34
N LYS A 833 4.00 21.77 3.30
CA LYS A 833 4.47 23.17 3.48
C LYS A 833 5.13 23.38 4.85
N ILE A 834 4.53 22.86 5.92
CA ILE A 834 5.08 22.93 7.28
C ILE A 834 6.40 22.16 7.35
N ALA A 835 6.50 21.00 6.69
CA ALA A 835 7.71 20.19 6.69
C ALA A 835 8.88 20.87 5.95
N ASN A 836 8.58 21.62 4.89
CA ASN A 836 9.59 22.35 4.12
C ASN A 836 9.83 23.78 4.63
N HIS A 837 9.30 24.13 5.80
CA HIS A 837 9.43 25.46 6.40
C HIS A 837 8.91 26.62 5.52
N GLU A 838 7.96 26.34 4.61
CA GLU A 838 7.30 27.38 3.81
C GLU A 838 6.42 28.28 4.70
N VAL A 839 5.82 27.69 5.74
CA VAL A 839 5.00 28.37 6.75
C VAL A 839 5.38 27.85 8.14
N LEU A 840 5.54 28.75 9.12
CA LEU A 840 5.81 28.38 10.51
C LEU A 840 4.49 28.12 11.24
N LEU A 841 4.41 26.98 11.92
CA LEU A 841 3.31 26.66 12.82
C LEU A 841 3.69 27.04 14.26
N VAL A 842 2.96 27.96 14.86
CA VAL A 842 3.11 28.37 16.26
C VAL A 842 1.84 28.02 17.02
N ARG A 843 1.98 27.45 18.22
CA ARG A 843 0.85 27.22 19.13
C ARG A 843 0.99 28.12 20.33
N ARG A 844 0.00 28.97 20.58
CA ARG A 844 -0.08 29.70 21.84
C ARG A 844 -0.53 28.71 22.92
N SER A 845 -0.03 28.86 24.16
CA SER A 845 -0.52 28.04 25.28
C SER A 845 -2.03 28.22 25.40
N GLN A 846 -2.77 27.14 25.13
CA GLN A 846 -4.21 27.11 25.33
C GLN A 846 -4.49 27.41 26.79
N GLY A 847 -5.31 28.42 27.06
CA GLY A 847 -5.79 28.65 28.41
C GLY A 847 -6.67 27.49 28.88
N PHE A 848 -7.03 27.52 30.16
CA PHE A 848 -7.89 26.55 30.82
C PHE A 848 -9.21 26.33 30.04
N SER A 849 -9.65 25.10 29.82
CA SER A 849 -10.80 24.74 28.96
C SER A 849 -12.12 24.60 29.70
N TYR A 850 -12.14 24.97 30.99
CA TYR A 850 -13.30 24.84 31.86
C TYR A 850 -13.51 26.13 32.64
N PHE A 851 -14.74 26.37 33.06
CA PHE A 851 -15.01 27.22 34.21
C PHE A 851 -14.93 26.34 35.45
N LEU A 852 -14.05 26.67 36.40
CA LEU A 852 -13.95 25.96 37.68
C LEU A 852 -14.38 26.89 38.81
N GLY A 853 -15.21 26.36 39.70
CA GLY A 853 -15.82 27.13 40.75
C GLY A 853 -16.58 26.28 41.74
N ASP A 854 -17.47 26.92 42.48
CA ASP A 854 -18.34 26.29 43.46
C ASP A 854 -19.73 26.96 43.43
N LEU A 855 -20.62 26.49 44.30
CA LEU A 855 -21.94 27.07 44.49
C LEU A 855 -21.91 28.04 45.67
N ARG A 856 -21.77 29.33 45.40
CA ARG A 856 -21.74 30.40 46.42
C ARG A 856 -23.05 31.19 46.48
N GLY A 857 -23.30 31.78 47.65
CA GLY A 857 -24.40 32.73 47.87
C GLY A 857 -25.75 32.10 48.22
N PHE A 858 -26.75 32.96 48.42
CA PHE A 858 -28.14 32.56 48.61
C PHE A 858 -29.03 33.29 47.58
N PRO A 859 -29.78 32.57 46.72
CA PRO A 859 -29.73 31.12 46.52
C PRO A 859 -28.36 30.65 45.96
N PRO A 860 -27.96 29.39 46.21
CA PRO A 860 -26.65 28.88 45.78
C PRO A 860 -26.58 28.78 44.25
N LYS A 861 -25.69 29.57 43.64
CA LYS A 861 -25.47 29.58 42.19
C LYS A 861 -24.00 29.35 41.86
N PHE A 862 -23.74 28.75 40.71
CA PHE A 862 -22.38 28.47 40.28
C PHE A 862 -21.64 29.78 39.99
N LYS A 863 -20.53 29.98 40.69
CA LYS A 863 -19.61 31.09 40.48
C LYS A 863 -18.32 30.54 39.92
N ALA A 864 -18.02 30.87 38.66
CA ALA A 864 -16.72 30.56 38.07
C ALA A 864 -15.65 31.43 38.75
N ILE A 865 -14.72 30.79 39.46
CA ILE A 865 -13.62 31.45 40.17
C ILE A 865 -12.38 31.42 39.29
N VAL A 866 -12.11 30.26 38.70
CA VAL A 866 -11.13 30.11 37.63
C VAL A 866 -11.89 30.19 36.30
N PRO A 867 -11.76 31.28 35.54
CA PRO A 867 -12.42 31.39 34.25
C PRO A 867 -11.76 30.46 33.23
N MET A 868 -12.55 30.04 32.25
CA MET A 868 -12.02 29.46 31.03
C MET A 868 -11.10 30.48 30.33
N GLY A 869 -10.02 30.00 29.73
CA GLY A 869 -8.95 30.81 29.14
C GLY A 869 -7.84 31.20 30.12
N THR A 870 -7.93 30.86 31.42
CA THR A 870 -6.85 31.12 32.40
C THR A 870 -5.53 30.53 31.91
N LYS A 871 -4.44 31.30 31.93
CA LYS A 871 -3.14 30.86 31.42
C LYS A 871 -2.64 29.63 32.16
N VAL A 872 -2.14 28.66 31.40
CA VAL A 872 -1.35 27.54 31.95
C VAL A 872 -0.08 28.09 32.58
N SER A 873 0.27 27.60 33.76
CA SER A 873 1.47 27.99 34.51
C SER A 873 2.12 26.77 35.17
N ASP A 874 3.41 26.86 35.51
CA ASP A 874 4.14 25.78 36.15
C ASP A 874 3.66 25.59 37.60
N PRO A 875 2.99 24.46 37.94
CA PRO A 875 2.47 24.23 39.28
C PRO A 875 3.57 23.93 40.32
N SER A 876 4.81 23.66 39.91
CA SER A 876 5.91 23.41 40.83
C SER A 876 6.33 24.68 41.59
N VAL A 877 6.08 25.85 41.01
CA VAL A 877 6.42 27.16 41.57
C VAL A 877 5.18 27.81 42.18
N LEU A 878 5.14 28.02 43.50
CA LEU A 878 4.05 28.80 44.12
C LEU A 878 4.22 30.29 43.81
N GLY A 879 3.16 30.95 43.32
CA GLY A 879 3.21 32.37 42.97
C GLY A 879 1.85 32.93 42.56
N GLU A 880 1.83 34.13 41.94
CA GLU A 880 0.59 34.88 41.60
C GLU A 880 -0.36 34.14 40.65
N HIS A 881 0.13 33.14 39.93
CA HIS A 881 -0.67 32.32 39.02
C HIS A 881 -1.53 31.26 39.75
N TYR A 882 -1.30 31.03 41.05
CA TYR A 882 -2.19 30.26 41.90
C TYR A 882 -3.41 31.11 42.29
N ILE A 883 -4.57 30.77 41.74
CA ILE A 883 -5.82 31.50 41.98
C ILE A 883 -6.35 31.10 43.35
N ASP A 884 -6.50 32.09 44.23
CA ASP A 884 -7.11 31.91 45.55
C ASP A 884 -8.58 31.55 45.41
N PHE A 885 -8.88 30.29 45.69
CA PHE A 885 -10.23 29.75 45.71
C PHE A 885 -10.93 30.06 47.04
N GLY A 886 -10.19 30.53 48.06
CA GLY A 886 -10.69 30.87 49.38
C GLY A 886 -10.77 29.66 50.31
N ARG A 887 -11.52 29.83 51.42
CA ARG A 887 -11.70 28.76 52.41
C ARG A 887 -12.46 27.59 51.78
N TRP A 888 -11.92 26.38 51.95
CA TRP A 888 -12.46 25.15 51.39
C TRP A 888 -12.56 24.04 52.44
N ASP A 889 -13.58 23.21 52.31
CA ASP A 889 -13.75 21.96 53.04
C ASP A 889 -14.36 20.87 52.12
N ALA A 890 -14.29 19.62 52.57
CA ALA A 890 -14.84 18.48 51.83
C ALA A 890 -16.37 18.53 51.60
N LYS A 891 -17.10 19.45 52.26
CA LYS A 891 -18.54 19.65 52.08
C LYS A 891 -18.86 20.69 51.01
N THR A 892 -17.86 21.44 50.54
CA THR A 892 -17.97 22.48 49.51
C THR A 892 -17.45 21.91 48.18
N PRO A 893 -18.31 21.28 47.36
CA PRO A 893 -17.80 20.48 46.28
C PRO A 893 -17.40 21.39 45.10
N LEU A 894 -16.20 21.17 44.56
CA LEU A 894 -15.77 21.84 43.34
C LEU A 894 -16.68 21.41 42.17
N ARG A 895 -16.96 22.38 41.32
CA ARG A 895 -17.78 22.23 40.12
C ARG A 895 -17.01 22.75 38.93
N ALA A 896 -17.09 22.03 37.83
CA ALA A 896 -16.54 22.43 36.55
C ALA A 896 -17.66 22.47 35.50
N ALA A 897 -17.57 23.37 34.54
CA ALA A 897 -18.46 23.38 33.37
C ALA A 897 -17.71 23.86 32.12
N LYS A 898 -18.13 23.36 30.96
CA LYS A 898 -17.64 23.86 29.65
C LYS A 898 -18.44 25.07 29.15
N GLU A 899 -19.61 25.30 29.74
CA GLU A 899 -20.47 26.43 29.46
C GLU A 899 -20.76 27.17 30.77
N TYR A 900 -20.77 28.50 30.74
CA TYR A 900 -21.05 29.31 31.92
C TYR A 900 -22.07 30.39 31.64
N GLU A 901 -23.20 30.30 32.34
CA GLU A 901 -24.19 31.37 32.44
C GLU A 901 -24.13 32.00 33.83
N PRO A 902 -23.51 33.19 33.97
CA PRO A 902 -23.40 33.88 35.25
C PRO A 902 -24.76 34.02 35.93
N ASN A 903 -24.83 33.65 37.22
CA ASN A 903 -26.03 33.77 38.05
C ASN A 903 -27.27 32.99 37.55
N ARG A 904 -27.13 31.96 36.72
CA ARG A 904 -28.26 31.11 36.31
C ARG A 904 -28.10 29.63 36.65
N MET A 905 -26.87 29.12 36.67
CA MET A 905 -26.60 27.70 36.89
C MET A 905 -26.73 27.34 38.38
N THR A 906 -27.62 26.40 38.71
CA THR A 906 -27.86 25.87 40.06
C THR A 906 -27.22 24.49 40.23
N SER A 907 -27.24 23.92 41.44
CA SER A 907 -26.69 22.58 41.73
C SER A 907 -27.23 21.45 40.84
N SER A 908 -28.42 21.63 40.27
CA SER A 908 -29.11 20.68 39.40
C SER A 908 -28.87 20.91 37.90
N ASP A 909 -28.06 21.90 37.52
CA ASP A 909 -27.76 22.17 36.11
C ASP A 909 -26.93 21.02 35.52
N PRO A 910 -27.40 20.34 34.46
CA PRO A 910 -26.73 19.16 33.91
C PRO A 910 -25.36 19.46 33.30
N ARG A 911 -25.03 20.75 33.06
CA ARG A 911 -23.72 21.18 32.55
C ARG A 911 -22.64 21.21 33.64
N LEU A 912 -23.00 21.12 34.91
CA LEU A 912 -22.07 21.14 36.04
C LEU A 912 -21.56 19.74 36.39
N LEU A 913 -20.25 19.56 36.24
CA LEU A 913 -19.52 18.37 36.64
C LEU A 913 -19.06 18.50 38.09
N MET A 914 -19.24 17.44 38.88
CA MET A 914 -18.63 17.36 40.20
C MET A 914 -17.17 16.97 40.08
N VAL A 915 -16.28 17.76 40.68
CA VAL A 915 -14.84 17.55 40.59
C VAL A 915 -14.36 16.75 41.80
N PRO A 916 -13.89 15.50 41.63
CA PRO A 916 -13.25 14.73 42.68
C PRO A 916 -11.88 15.34 42.96
N THR A 917 -11.72 15.93 44.14
CA THR A 917 -10.54 16.75 44.45
C THR A 917 -9.29 15.93 44.74
N GLY A 918 -9.42 14.66 45.12
CA GLY A 918 -8.28 13.83 45.55
C GLY A 918 -7.60 14.32 46.84
N LEU A 919 -8.15 15.36 47.49
CA LEU A 919 -7.64 15.89 48.75
C LEU A 919 -8.04 14.97 49.92
N PRO A 920 -7.26 14.93 51.01
CA PRO A 920 -7.55 14.05 52.14
C PRO A 920 -8.96 14.26 52.72
N PRO A 921 -9.68 13.19 53.11
CA PRO A 921 -11.02 13.32 53.71
C PRO A 921 -11.01 14.19 54.97
N GLY A 922 -11.95 15.13 55.06
CA GLY A 922 -12.06 16.04 56.21
C GLY A 922 -11.03 17.16 56.25
N ALA A 923 -10.17 17.31 55.22
CA ALA A 923 -9.25 18.44 55.13
C ALA A 923 -10.02 19.77 55.01
N VAL A 924 -9.59 20.75 55.81
CA VAL A 924 -10.12 22.12 55.81
C VAL A 924 -8.92 23.05 55.71
N GLY A 925 -9.04 24.09 54.89
CA GLY A 925 -7.94 25.01 54.64
C GLY A 925 -8.29 26.13 53.67
N ARG A 926 -7.28 26.85 53.20
CA ARG A 926 -7.40 27.79 52.09
C ARG A 926 -6.93 27.11 50.81
N LEU A 927 -7.81 26.99 49.83
CA LEU A 927 -7.53 26.32 48.58
C LEU A 927 -7.04 27.33 47.56
N TYR A 928 -5.93 27.00 46.92
CA TYR A 928 -5.43 27.68 45.74
C TYR A 928 -5.45 26.72 44.57
N VAL A 929 -5.71 27.24 43.38
CA VAL A 929 -5.81 26.44 42.16
C VAL A 929 -4.84 27.00 41.12
N CYS A 930 -3.92 26.17 40.66
CA CYS A 930 -3.09 26.45 39.50
C CYS A 930 -3.61 25.67 38.30
N VAL A 931 -3.70 26.34 37.15
CA VAL A 931 -4.00 25.69 35.86
C VAL A 931 -2.69 25.13 35.31
N ALA A 932 -2.58 23.81 35.30
CA ALA A 932 -1.36 23.09 34.90
C ALA A 932 -1.37 22.68 33.41
N SER A 933 -2.57 22.53 32.82
CA SER A 933 -2.79 22.30 31.40
C SER A 933 -4.19 22.85 31.00
N PRO A 934 -4.59 22.78 29.72
CA PRO A 934 -5.95 23.17 29.31
C PRO A 934 -7.06 22.38 30.03
N ASP A 935 -6.78 21.19 30.54
CA ASP A 935 -7.76 20.31 31.19
C ASP A 935 -7.37 19.84 32.59
N GLU A 936 -6.21 20.25 33.09
CA GLU A 936 -5.70 19.89 34.41
C GLU A 936 -5.52 21.09 35.33
N VAL A 937 -5.90 20.88 36.59
CA VAL A 937 -5.63 21.82 37.67
C VAL A 937 -4.90 21.14 38.82
N VAL A 938 -3.96 21.87 39.41
CA VAL A 938 -3.35 21.49 40.69
C VAL A 938 -4.08 22.24 41.80
N LEU A 939 -4.70 21.46 42.68
CA LEU A 939 -5.28 21.92 43.93
C LEU A 939 -4.18 21.97 44.98
N HIS A 940 -3.94 23.14 45.56
CA HIS A 940 -3.02 23.35 46.67
C HIS A 940 -3.80 23.84 47.88
N LEU A 941 -3.96 22.98 48.89
CA LEU A 941 -4.71 23.29 50.11
C LEU A 941 -3.73 23.61 51.24
N GLU A 942 -3.65 24.88 51.63
CA GLU A 942 -2.94 25.31 52.83
C GLU A 942 -3.76 24.99 54.07
N ARG A 943 -3.17 24.25 55.02
CA ARG A 943 -3.83 23.76 56.23
C ARG A 943 -3.16 24.37 57.46
N GLU A 944 -3.95 24.87 58.40
CA GLU A 944 -3.40 25.46 59.62
C GLU A 944 -2.60 24.42 60.43
N GLY A 945 -1.31 24.68 60.65
CA GLY A 945 -0.43 23.83 61.44
C GLY A 945 -0.10 22.46 60.83
N GLN A 946 -0.37 22.25 59.53
CA GLN A 946 -0.09 21.00 58.81
C GLN A 946 0.57 21.29 57.46
N GLU A 947 1.28 20.31 56.91
CA GLU A 947 1.82 20.38 55.55
C GLU A 947 0.69 20.62 54.52
N PRO A 948 0.91 21.43 53.47
CA PRO A 948 -0.09 21.63 52.43
C PRO A 948 -0.42 20.32 51.70
N ALA A 949 -1.70 20.09 51.42
CA ALA A 949 -2.11 18.96 50.59
C ALA A 949 -2.15 19.41 49.12
N ARG A 950 -1.55 18.62 48.22
CA ARG A 950 -1.59 18.88 46.77
C ARG A 950 -2.26 17.73 46.05
N SER A 951 -3.06 18.05 45.05
CA SER A 951 -3.71 17.06 44.19
C SER A 951 -3.79 17.57 42.76
N LEU A 952 -3.37 16.75 41.79
CA LEU A 952 -3.57 17.00 40.37
C LEU A 952 -4.91 16.42 39.95
N VAL A 953 -5.76 17.24 39.33
CA VAL A 953 -7.09 16.86 38.89
C VAL A 953 -7.22 17.08 37.39
N SER A 954 -7.47 16.00 36.66
CA SER A 954 -7.81 16.04 35.23
C SER A 954 -9.31 16.09 35.06
N LEU A 955 -9.81 17.20 34.50
CA LEU A 955 -11.23 17.42 34.26
C LEU A 955 -11.73 16.68 33.01
N ALA A 956 -10.86 16.36 32.05
CA ALA A 956 -11.22 15.58 30.86
C ALA A 956 -11.74 14.17 31.21
N LYS A 957 -11.23 13.57 32.29
CA LYS A 957 -11.67 12.25 32.78
C LYS A 957 -13.09 12.25 33.36
N LEU A 958 -13.67 13.43 33.65
CA LEU A 958 -15.02 13.56 34.21
C LEU A 958 -16.11 13.66 33.14
N THR A 959 -15.72 13.83 31.87
CA THR A 959 -16.64 13.92 30.73
C THR A 959 -16.69 12.66 29.85
N ARG A 960 -15.97 11.60 30.23
CA ARG A 960 -15.97 10.30 29.54
C ARG A 960 -17.09 9.39 30.06
#